data_AF-A0A428SZ52-F1
#
_entry.id   AF-A0A428SZ52-F1
#
_cell.length_a   1.000
_cell.length_b   1.000
_cell.length_c   1.000
_cell.angle_alpha   90.00
_cell.angle_beta   90.00
_cell.angle_gamma   90.00
#
_symmetry.space_group_name_H-M   'P 1'
#
loop_
_entity.id
_entity.type
_entity.pdbx_description
1 polymer ?
#
loop_
_entity_poly.entity_id
_entity_poly.type
_entity_poly.pdbx_seq_one_letter_code
_entity_poly.pdbx_strand_id
1 'polypeptide(L)'
;MAKSRRNRGNAARKNPIAKTIKPPSDPELAALRESKILPVINDLKSSDPKSRAAAATAVSSIIQDERCRKLLLREQIVRTVLDQTLTDAALESRAAGWGILQVLAQEEEPDFCIHLYRVDILTAIEFAAKSITELLLSKELEFQKRSKPEQTAILSIASSLISLLTALAEAQDDILEAISRNSIITRLLFLLTSDELASNPEIVSLRSDALACLMILCEDNEQLSDKVVASKEHRTYGTLLSLRKKANSDGILACGVLHNLFTALEGQDLALGADDSLLIPTLSQAIKTYEPGQTSDAVGWANPVECQQLALEILASIGTTLNTSGDADGPPKPEKKEAKDDEEMGDADGVSDGEEMADDDDEMDEDELEADMEMVTGADREEEDGNIDDLPVLKVLIDTALPELIRLASLSPSDDTALRLQSHALAALSNIAWSVSLIDFSDPHNAPIQAAWDPAGRALWTGVVAPILATDTADVGLATHVTGLAWAVARSLRGRPSTPFADEHRRFIALYQATKGSPAAEDPEDPFQALSVKCIGVLGQLALDPAPLSRNRDVGTFLITLLAGLPATPPADAVEALNQVFDVYADEGYSYDKDVFWKDNFVKHLDEVLPKARAMVKTIDKRAHGELRLRADEAVLNLNRFLAYKRKNKPKA
;
A
#
# COMPACT_ATOMS: atom_id res chain seq x y z
N MET A 1 55.91 8.25 73.47
CA MET A 1 55.39 9.35 72.63
C MET A 1 55.43 8.92 71.18
N ALA A 2 54.32 9.21 70.46
CA ALA A 2 54.13 9.25 69.00
C ALA A 2 54.31 7.97 68.18
N LYS A 3 53.45 7.61 67.21
CA LYS A 3 52.03 7.89 66.88
C LYS A 3 51.70 6.92 65.72
N SER A 4 50.58 6.21 65.83
CA SER A 4 50.02 5.29 64.82
C SER A 4 49.74 6.02 63.48
N ARG A 5 50.18 5.43 62.36
CA ARG A 5 49.80 5.87 61.00
C ARG A 5 48.60 5.05 60.51
N ARG A 6 47.47 5.74 60.39
CA ARG A 6 46.18 5.30 59.85
C ARG A 6 46.33 4.59 58.49
N ASN A 7 45.73 3.41 58.40
CA ASN A 7 45.32 2.75 57.15
C ASN A 7 44.50 3.73 56.30
N ARG A 8 44.98 4.07 55.10
CA ARG A 8 44.15 4.68 54.06
C ARG A 8 43.22 3.59 53.55
N GLY A 9 41.93 3.79 53.81
CA GLY A 9 40.86 2.90 53.37
C GLY A 9 40.90 2.66 51.87
N ASN A 10 40.57 1.42 51.50
CA ASN A 10 40.29 0.96 50.16
C ASN A 10 39.41 1.98 49.42
N ALA A 11 40.00 2.66 48.44
CA ALA A 11 39.22 3.25 47.37
C ALA A 11 38.56 2.08 46.63
N ALA A 12 37.23 2.00 46.75
CA ALA A 12 36.40 1.07 46.00
C ALA A 12 36.80 1.13 44.52
N ARG A 13 37.01 -0.06 43.93
CA ARG A 13 37.40 -0.27 42.54
C ARG A 13 36.51 0.58 41.62
N LYS A 14 37.07 1.63 41.01
CA LYS A 14 36.44 2.32 39.87
C LYS A 14 36.39 1.33 38.72
N ASN A 15 35.17 1.04 38.23
CA ASN A 15 34.94 0.21 37.06
C ASN A 15 35.71 0.79 35.84
N PRO A 16 36.66 0.07 35.23
CA PRO A 16 37.52 0.59 34.18
C PRO A 16 36.85 0.68 32.79
N ILE A 17 35.55 0.38 32.68
CA ILE A 17 34.80 0.30 31.41
C ILE A 17 33.86 1.50 31.20
N ALA A 18 33.60 2.32 32.22
CA ALA A 18 32.72 3.49 32.08
C ALA A 18 33.46 4.63 31.34
N LYS A 19 33.33 4.69 30.00
CA LYS A 19 33.76 5.87 29.22
C LYS A 19 33.10 7.12 29.82
N THR A 20 33.91 8.05 30.30
CA THR A 20 33.42 9.36 30.76
C THR A 20 32.88 10.14 29.56
N ILE A 21 31.59 10.45 29.57
CA ILE A 21 30.96 11.23 28.51
C ILE A 21 31.50 12.67 28.61
N LYS A 22 32.32 13.05 27.63
CA LYS A 22 32.93 14.40 27.54
C LYS A 22 31.80 15.45 27.48
N PRO A 23 31.95 16.67 28.01
CA PRO A 23 30.95 17.73 27.78
C PRO A 23 30.86 18.10 26.28
N PRO A 24 29.72 18.67 25.83
CA PRO A 24 29.63 19.30 24.51
C PRO A 24 30.68 20.41 24.36
N SER A 25 31.17 20.64 23.14
CA SER A 25 32.13 21.71 22.87
C SER A 25 31.48 23.10 22.95
N ASP A 26 30.17 23.17 22.72
CA ASP A 26 29.38 24.39 22.83
C ASP A 26 29.11 24.71 24.32
N PRO A 27 29.50 25.90 24.82
CA PRO A 27 29.30 26.29 26.21
C PRO A 27 27.82 26.39 26.61
N GLU A 28 26.90 26.74 25.70
CA GLU A 28 25.47 26.81 26.01
C GLU A 28 24.89 25.42 26.21
N LEU A 29 25.24 24.46 25.35
CA LEU A 29 24.85 23.06 25.50
C LEU A 29 25.48 22.41 26.73
N ALA A 30 26.71 22.79 27.09
CA ALA A 30 27.35 22.34 28.32
C ALA A 30 26.62 22.86 29.57
N ALA A 31 26.23 24.14 29.60
CA ALA A 31 25.45 24.71 30.70
C ALA A 31 24.04 24.09 30.79
N LEU A 32 23.39 23.85 29.65
CA LEU A 32 22.10 23.17 29.59
C LEU A 32 22.19 21.72 30.10
N ARG A 33 23.24 21.00 29.72
CA ARG A 33 23.55 19.66 30.21
C ARG A 33 23.68 19.63 31.73
N GLU A 34 24.46 20.54 32.30
CA GLU A 34 24.71 20.59 33.74
C GLU A 34 23.48 21.00 34.56
N SER A 35 22.69 21.94 34.04
CA SER A 35 21.54 22.50 34.76
C SER A 35 20.27 21.67 34.66
N LYS A 36 20.00 21.02 33.52
CA LYS A 36 18.74 20.30 33.27
C LYS A 36 18.90 18.80 33.05
N ILE A 37 19.95 18.36 32.36
CA ILE A 37 20.07 16.95 31.90
C ILE A 37 20.66 16.05 32.99
N LEU A 38 21.83 16.43 33.54
CA LEU A 38 22.51 15.62 34.55
C LEU A 38 21.69 15.42 35.84
N PRO A 39 20.96 16.43 36.38
CA PRO A 39 20.13 16.22 37.56
C PRO A 39 19.08 15.13 37.33
N VAL A 40 18.36 15.20 36.21
CA VAL A 40 17.28 14.25 35.89
C VAL A 40 17.81 12.84 35.65
N ILE A 41 18.97 12.69 35.01
CA ILE A 41 19.62 11.38 34.83
C ILE A 41 20.08 10.79 36.17
N ASN A 42 20.59 11.62 37.09
CA ASN A 42 21.00 11.16 38.41
C ASN A 42 19.78 10.73 39.25
N ASP A 43 18.68 11.49 39.17
CA ASP A 43 17.42 11.13 39.83
C ASP A 43 16.82 9.85 39.24
N LEU A 44 16.96 9.62 37.93
CA LEU A 44 16.56 8.36 37.27
C LEU A 44 17.41 7.16 37.72
N LYS A 45 18.66 7.40 38.14
CA LYS A 45 19.58 6.39 38.71
C LYS A 45 19.42 6.23 40.23
N SER A 46 18.57 7.04 40.86
CA SER A 46 18.35 7.01 42.30
C SER A 46 17.73 5.68 42.74
N SER A 47 18.08 5.20 43.93
CA SER A 47 17.43 4.00 44.50
C SER A 47 16.03 4.29 45.04
N ASP A 48 15.61 5.56 45.12
CA ASP A 48 14.27 5.95 45.57
C ASP A 48 13.25 5.88 44.40
N PRO A 49 12.23 5.02 44.48
CA PRO A 49 11.20 4.91 43.44
C PRO A 49 10.46 6.22 43.16
N LYS A 50 10.26 7.08 44.17
CA LYS A 50 9.58 8.38 43.98
C LYS A 50 10.42 9.35 43.18
N SER A 51 11.70 9.47 43.52
CA SER A 51 12.68 10.26 42.78
C SER A 51 12.78 9.81 41.32
N ARG A 52 12.78 8.49 41.05
CA ARG A 52 12.80 7.96 39.67
C ARG A 52 11.53 8.22 38.90
N ALA A 53 10.36 8.03 39.50
CA ALA A 53 9.08 8.30 38.84
C ALA A 53 8.96 9.79 38.48
N ALA A 54 9.33 10.70 39.40
CA ALA A 54 9.37 12.13 39.13
C ALA A 54 10.39 12.50 38.04
N ALA A 55 11.57 11.88 38.06
CA ALA A 55 12.58 12.07 37.03
C ALA A 55 12.06 11.64 35.67
N ALA A 56 11.39 10.50 35.57
CA ALA A 56 10.85 10.01 34.31
C ALA A 56 9.75 10.92 33.74
N THR A 57 8.85 11.44 34.58
CA THR A 57 7.89 12.48 34.14
C THR A 57 8.61 13.73 33.64
N ALA A 58 9.67 14.16 34.33
CA ALA A 58 10.48 15.30 33.88
C ALA A 58 11.18 15.01 32.55
N VAL A 59 11.70 13.79 32.34
CA VAL A 59 12.30 13.35 31.09
C VAL A 59 11.28 13.48 29.94
N SER A 60 10.05 12.99 30.10
CA SER A 60 9.03 13.07 29.04
C SER A 60 8.76 14.52 28.59
N SER A 61 8.79 15.49 29.51
CA SER A 61 8.66 16.91 29.15
C SER A 61 9.92 17.49 28.50
N ILE A 62 11.10 17.04 28.91
CA ILE A 62 12.38 17.54 28.40
C ILE A 62 12.68 17.01 26.99
N ILE A 63 12.22 15.80 26.66
CA ILE A 63 12.43 15.17 25.34
C ILE A 63 11.78 15.96 24.19
N GLN A 64 10.73 16.73 24.48
CA GLN A 64 10.06 17.58 23.49
C GLN A 64 10.96 18.69 22.92
N ASP A 65 12.03 19.06 23.65
CA ASP A 65 13.06 19.97 23.14
C ASP A 65 14.18 19.17 22.45
N GLU A 66 14.38 19.40 21.15
CA GLU A 66 15.35 18.66 20.34
C GLU A 66 16.77 18.71 20.92
N ARG A 67 17.23 19.89 21.40
CA ARG A 67 18.59 20.03 21.96
C ARG A 67 18.74 19.20 23.24
N CYS A 68 17.74 19.23 24.11
CA CYS A 68 17.72 18.44 25.32
C CYS A 68 17.63 16.94 25.01
N ARG A 69 16.82 16.53 24.03
CA ARG A 69 16.70 15.14 23.56
C ARG A 69 18.02 14.58 23.08
N LYS A 70 18.74 15.29 22.20
CA LYS A 70 20.08 14.87 21.74
C LYS A 70 21.10 14.81 22.89
N LEU A 71 21.01 15.70 23.88
CA LEU A 71 21.85 15.63 25.08
C LEU A 71 21.52 14.42 25.96
N LEU A 72 20.24 14.08 26.16
CA LEU A 72 19.83 12.88 26.91
C LEU A 72 20.35 11.59 26.25
N LEU A 73 20.22 11.49 24.92
CA LEU A 73 20.75 10.37 24.13
C LEU A 73 22.27 10.26 24.28
N ARG A 74 22.97 11.40 24.20
CA ARG A 74 24.42 11.48 24.41
C ARG A 74 24.84 11.02 25.81
N GLU A 75 24.01 11.30 26.82
CA GLU A 75 24.21 10.82 28.20
C GLU A 75 23.77 9.37 28.44
N GLN A 76 23.50 8.60 27.37
CA GLN A 76 23.16 7.18 27.43
C GLN A 76 21.89 6.91 28.26
N ILE A 77 20.87 7.76 28.07
CA ILE A 77 19.58 7.56 28.73
C ILE A 77 18.96 6.20 28.40
N VAL A 78 19.02 5.76 27.13
CA VAL A 78 18.50 4.46 26.69
C VAL A 78 19.08 3.32 27.53
N ARG A 79 20.42 3.28 27.64
CA ARG A 79 21.10 2.29 28.48
C ARG A 79 20.70 2.37 29.94
N THR A 80 20.54 3.58 30.48
CA THR A 80 20.11 3.78 31.88
C THR A 80 18.70 3.19 32.09
N VAL A 81 17.78 3.44 31.15
CA VAL A 81 16.42 2.92 31.21
C VAL A 81 16.40 1.40 31.11
N LEU A 82 17.10 0.81 30.14
CA LEU A 82 17.18 -0.64 29.94
C LEU A 82 17.80 -1.37 31.15
N ASP A 83 18.94 -0.88 31.65
CA ASP A 83 19.73 -1.58 32.68
C ASP A 83 19.16 -1.39 34.10
N GLN A 84 18.37 -0.34 34.35
CA GLN A 84 18.00 0.06 35.73
C GLN A 84 16.51 0.34 35.93
N THR A 85 15.84 0.96 34.97
CA THR A 85 14.45 1.41 35.14
C THR A 85 13.46 0.30 34.78
N LEU A 86 13.69 -0.41 33.68
CA LEU A 86 12.82 -1.52 33.23
C LEU A 86 12.94 -2.77 34.09
N THR A 87 14.07 -2.95 34.78
CA THR A 87 14.33 -4.09 35.68
C THR A 87 13.91 -3.84 37.13
N ASP A 88 13.29 -2.69 37.42
CA ASP A 88 12.89 -2.36 38.79
C ASP A 88 11.70 -3.20 39.28
N ALA A 89 11.64 -3.45 40.58
CA ALA A 89 10.54 -4.19 41.19
C ALA A 89 9.22 -3.38 41.20
N ALA A 90 9.28 -2.04 41.26
CA ALA A 90 8.11 -1.19 41.25
C ALA A 90 7.54 -1.06 39.83
N LEU A 91 6.24 -1.33 39.68
CA LEU A 91 5.56 -1.28 38.38
C LEU A 91 5.53 0.14 37.81
N GLU A 92 5.37 1.15 38.67
CA GLU A 92 5.36 2.56 38.30
C GLU A 92 6.71 3.01 37.73
N SER A 93 7.81 2.49 38.27
CA SER A 93 9.16 2.76 37.74
C SER A 93 9.29 2.19 36.32
N ARG A 94 8.84 0.95 36.11
CA ARG A 94 8.87 0.30 34.79
C ARG A 94 7.98 1.04 33.79
N ALA A 95 6.77 1.44 34.19
CA ALA A 95 5.85 2.24 33.36
C ALA A 95 6.51 3.53 32.89
N ALA A 96 7.20 4.23 33.79
CA ALA A 96 7.89 5.46 33.44
C ALA A 96 9.06 5.21 32.48
N GLY A 97 9.81 4.11 32.65
CA GLY A 97 10.87 3.71 31.72
C GLY A 97 10.36 3.43 30.30
N TRP A 98 9.26 2.69 30.18
CA TRP A 98 8.61 2.44 28.89
C TRP A 98 8.08 3.72 28.25
N GLY A 99 7.49 4.63 29.03
CA GLY A 99 7.05 5.93 28.55
C GLY A 99 8.18 6.81 28.02
N ILE A 100 9.38 6.75 28.63
CA ILE A 100 10.57 7.46 28.09
C ILE A 100 10.94 6.90 26.71
N LEU A 101 11.00 5.58 26.57
CA LEU A 101 11.37 4.95 25.29
C LEU A 101 10.34 5.26 24.21
N GLN A 102 9.05 5.22 24.55
CA GLN A 102 7.96 5.57 23.63
C GLN A 102 8.14 6.99 23.08
N VAL A 103 8.28 8.00 23.95
CA VAL A 103 8.41 9.39 23.49
C VAL A 103 9.71 9.59 22.69
N LEU A 104 10.81 8.91 23.06
CA LEU A 104 12.04 8.95 22.25
C LEU A 104 11.82 8.37 20.85
N ALA A 105 11.10 7.26 20.73
CA ALA A 105 10.82 6.61 19.45
C ALA A 105 9.89 7.45 18.55
N GLN A 106 8.93 8.17 19.13
CA GLN A 106 8.02 9.05 18.40
C GLN A 106 8.69 10.35 17.90
N GLU A 107 9.73 10.80 18.59
CA GLU A 107 10.37 12.11 18.36
C GLU A 107 11.69 12.03 17.57
N GLU A 108 12.26 10.84 17.44
CA GLU A 108 13.50 10.59 16.70
C GLU A 108 13.21 9.92 15.35
N GLU A 109 14.20 9.97 14.45
CA GLU A 109 14.09 9.36 13.13
C GLU A 109 14.07 7.81 13.22
N PRO A 110 13.60 7.10 12.17
CA PRO A 110 13.50 5.63 12.16
C PRO A 110 14.80 4.90 12.54
N ASP A 111 15.96 5.49 12.26
CA ASP A 111 17.28 4.99 12.68
C ASP A 111 17.39 4.75 14.20
N PHE A 112 16.64 5.48 15.02
CA PHE A 112 16.58 5.27 16.46
C PHE A 112 15.87 3.95 16.80
N CYS A 113 14.76 3.62 16.14
CA CYS A 113 14.09 2.32 16.30
C CYS A 113 15.01 1.16 15.88
N ILE A 114 15.77 1.33 14.79
CA ILE A 114 16.79 0.37 14.37
C ILE A 114 17.89 0.23 15.44
N HIS A 115 18.30 1.34 16.07
CA HIS A 115 19.24 1.29 17.20
C HIS A 115 18.66 0.52 18.40
N LEU A 116 17.40 0.76 18.78
CA LEU A 116 16.71 0.01 19.84
C LEU A 116 16.67 -1.50 19.54
N TYR A 117 16.36 -1.86 18.30
CA TYR A 117 16.39 -3.25 17.85
C TYR A 117 17.79 -3.88 18.00
N ARG A 118 18.84 -3.17 17.58
CA ARG A 118 20.24 -3.64 17.71
C ARG A 118 20.71 -3.82 19.16
N VAL A 119 20.09 -3.13 20.12
CA VAL A 119 20.36 -3.33 21.55
C VAL A 119 19.39 -4.32 22.22
N ASP A 120 18.70 -5.13 21.42
CA ASP A 120 17.81 -6.22 21.86
C ASP A 120 16.61 -5.75 22.69
N ILE A 121 15.97 -4.65 22.25
CA ILE A 121 14.75 -4.14 22.89
C ILE A 121 13.60 -5.17 22.86
N LEU A 122 13.53 -6.02 21.83
CA LEU A 122 12.44 -6.98 21.68
C LEU A 122 12.41 -8.00 22.82
N THR A 123 13.56 -8.43 23.34
CA THR A 123 13.62 -9.32 24.52
C THR A 123 13.03 -8.63 25.76
N ALA A 124 13.28 -7.33 25.94
CA ALA A 124 12.68 -6.56 27.04
C ALA A 124 11.17 -6.38 26.85
N ILE A 125 10.72 -6.12 25.61
CA ILE A 125 9.30 -6.01 25.26
C ILE A 125 8.59 -7.35 25.48
N GLU A 126 9.19 -8.47 25.09
CA GLU A 126 8.65 -9.81 25.30
C GLU A 126 8.39 -10.09 26.78
N PHE A 127 9.37 -9.80 27.65
CA PHE A 127 9.21 -9.98 29.09
C PHE A 127 8.09 -9.11 29.67
N ALA A 128 8.03 -7.83 29.25
CA ALA A 128 6.98 -6.93 29.68
C ALA A 128 5.59 -7.37 29.17
N ALA A 129 5.50 -7.78 27.90
CA ALA A 129 4.26 -8.25 27.29
C ALA A 129 3.72 -9.49 27.99
N LYS A 130 4.59 -10.44 28.33
CA LYS A 130 4.23 -11.60 29.16
C LYS A 130 3.67 -11.18 30.52
N SER A 131 4.39 -10.32 31.22
CA SER A 131 3.99 -9.85 32.56
C SER A 131 2.65 -9.12 32.52
N ILE A 132 2.40 -8.27 31.52
CA ILE A 132 1.13 -7.55 31.36
C ILE A 132 0.00 -8.52 31.03
N THR A 133 0.22 -9.46 30.10
CA THR A 133 -0.77 -10.49 29.75
C THR A 133 -1.21 -11.29 30.99
N GLU A 134 -0.25 -11.73 31.81
CA GLU A 134 -0.53 -12.44 33.06
C GLU A 134 -1.30 -11.59 34.08
N LEU A 135 -0.97 -10.30 34.20
CA LEU A 135 -1.66 -9.37 35.11
C LEU A 135 -3.10 -9.08 34.68
N LEU A 136 -3.36 -8.98 33.37
CA LEU A 136 -4.68 -8.73 32.80
C LEU A 136 -5.60 -9.97 32.89
N LEU A 137 -5.05 -11.17 32.72
CA LEU A 137 -5.79 -12.43 32.79
C LEU A 137 -5.85 -13.06 34.19
N SER A 138 -5.18 -12.45 35.18
CA SER A 138 -5.08 -12.98 36.54
C SER A 138 -6.45 -13.18 37.19
N LYS A 139 -6.76 -14.43 37.54
CA LYS A 139 -7.96 -14.80 38.31
C LYS A 139 -7.79 -14.62 39.82
N GLU A 140 -6.55 -14.59 40.32
CA GLU A 140 -6.26 -14.42 41.75
C GLU A 140 -6.60 -13.01 42.22
N LEU A 141 -6.21 -12.02 41.42
CA LEU A 141 -6.57 -10.62 41.60
C LEU A 141 -6.97 -10.01 40.25
N GLU A 142 -8.28 -9.84 40.07
CA GLU A 142 -8.85 -9.20 38.89
C GLU A 142 -8.34 -7.76 38.75
N PHE A 143 -8.18 -7.29 37.51
CA PHE A 143 -7.71 -5.95 37.20
C PHE A 143 -8.46 -4.85 37.98
N GLN A 144 -9.80 -4.89 38.01
CA GLN A 144 -10.63 -3.88 38.69
C GLN A 144 -10.43 -3.85 40.23
N LYS A 145 -9.95 -4.95 40.81
CA LYS A 145 -9.71 -5.07 42.25
C LYS A 145 -8.32 -4.58 42.66
N ARG A 146 -7.44 -4.29 41.70
CA ARG A 146 -6.11 -3.71 41.94
C ARG A 146 -6.21 -2.25 42.39
N SER A 147 -5.14 -1.72 42.96
CA SER A 147 -5.11 -0.30 43.33
C SER A 147 -5.11 0.60 42.08
N LYS A 148 -5.67 1.80 42.15
CA LYS A 148 -5.67 2.74 41.01
C LYS A 148 -4.27 3.02 40.44
N PRO A 149 -3.22 3.28 41.26
CA PRO A 149 -1.87 3.49 40.74
C PRO A 149 -1.33 2.27 39.98
N GLU A 150 -1.63 1.07 40.46
CA GLU A 150 -1.22 -0.18 39.81
C GLU A 150 -1.95 -0.36 38.48
N GLN A 151 -3.28 -0.13 38.43
CA GLN A 151 -4.05 -0.16 37.18
C GLN A 151 -3.49 0.82 36.15
N THR A 152 -3.22 2.07 36.56
CA THR A 152 -2.61 3.08 35.69
C THR A 152 -1.24 2.66 35.18
N ALA A 153 -0.40 2.05 36.02
CA ALA A 153 0.91 1.58 35.59
C ALA A 153 0.83 0.40 34.60
N ILE A 154 -0.09 -0.55 34.81
CA ILE A 154 -0.34 -1.65 33.85
C ILE A 154 -0.75 -1.08 32.48
N LEU A 155 -1.74 -0.18 32.45
CA LEU A 155 -2.25 0.42 31.22
C LEU A 155 -1.19 1.28 30.53
N SER A 156 -0.40 2.05 31.28
CA SER A 156 0.69 2.86 30.74
C SER A 156 1.77 1.99 30.11
N ILE A 157 2.15 0.86 30.74
CA ILE A 157 3.10 -0.08 30.13
C ILE A 157 2.51 -0.64 28.84
N ALA A 158 1.27 -1.13 28.87
CA ALA A 158 0.63 -1.70 27.68
C ALA A 158 0.59 -0.69 26.51
N SER A 159 0.15 0.55 26.77
CA SER A 159 0.13 1.63 25.76
C SER A 159 1.52 1.94 25.20
N SER A 160 2.54 2.06 26.05
CA SER A 160 3.91 2.29 25.60
C SER A 160 4.48 1.13 24.79
N LEU A 161 4.16 -0.11 25.15
CA LEU A 161 4.57 -1.29 24.38
C LEU A 161 3.93 -1.28 22.99
N ILE A 162 2.62 -1.03 22.89
CA ILE A 162 1.92 -0.96 21.59
C ILE A 162 2.56 0.13 20.72
N SER A 163 2.71 1.34 21.25
CA SER A 163 3.30 2.46 20.49
C SER A 163 4.73 2.21 20.06
N LEU A 164 5.55 1.53 20.88
CA LEU A 164 6.90 1.14 20.51
C LEU A 164 6.92 0.04 19.44
N LEU A 165 6.02 -0.93 19.53
CA LEU A 165 5.88 -2.00 18.54
C LEU A 165 5.48 -1.42 17.18
N THR A 166 4.53 -0.47 17.16
CA THR A 166 4.17 0.29 15.95
C THR A 166 5.38 0.98 15.34
N ALA A 167 6.08 1.82 16.12
CA ALA A 167 7.24 2.57 15.63
C ALA A 167 8.44 1.67 15.22
N LEU A 168 8.57 0.50 15.84
CA LEU A 168 9.60 -0.49 15.47
C LEU A 168 9.24 -1.21 14.17
N ALA A 169 7.98 -1.57 13.98
CA ALA A 169 7.50 -2.23 12.76
C ALA A 169 7.59 -1.31 11.54
N GLU A 170 7.22 -0.03 11.69
CA GLU A 170 7.32 0.98 10.63
C GLU A 170 8.78 1.32 10.24
N ALA A 171 9.76 1.02 11.09
CA ALA A 171 11.15 1.43 10.85
C ALA A 171 11.88 0.53 9.85
N GLN A 172 11.59 -0.78 9.83
CA GLN A 172 12.26 -1.75 8.96
C GLN A 172 11.51 -3.10 8.91
N ASP A 173 11.39 -3.69 7.72
CA ASP A 173 10.71 -4.98 7.49
C ASP A 173 11.29 -6.14 8.33
N ASP A 174 12.63 -6.22 8.46
CA ASP A 174 13.29 -7.23 9.31
C ASP A 174 12.81 -7.17 10.78
N ILE A 175 12.50 -5.96 11.27
CA ILE A 175 12.00 -5.73 12.63
C ILE A 175 10.53 -6.12 12.72
N LEU A 176 9.73 -5.75 11.71
CA LEU A 176 8.34 -6.17 11.56
C LEU A 176 8.22 -7.69 11.61
N GLU A 177 9.00 -8.42 10.80
CA GLU A 177 9.04 -9.89 10.82
C GLU A 177 9.42 -10.46 12.19
N ALA A 178 10.41 -9.86 12.85
CA ALA A 178 10.86 -10.30 14.18
C ALA A 178 9.74 -10.13 15.23
N ILE A 179 8.97 -9.05 15.16
CA ILE A 179 7.79 -8.84 16.01
C ILE A 179 6.71 -9.89 15.71
N SER A 180 6.37 -10.09 14.43
CA SER A 180 5.34 -11.04 13.98
C SER A 180 5.65 -12.50 14.34
N ARG A 181 6.94 -12.86 14.45
CA ARG A 181 7.37 -14.20 14.90
C ARG A 181 7.31 -14.39 16.41
N ASN A 182 7.30 -13.33 17.21
CA ASN A 182 7.29 -13.42 18.67
C ASN A 182 5.88 -13.72 19.22
N SER A 183 5.62 -14.98 19.54
CA SER A 183 4.30 -15.44 20.00
C SER A 183 3.81 -14.76 21.29
N ILE A 184 4.70 -14.26 22.14
CA ILE A 184 4.31 -13.60 23.39
C ILE A 184 3.81 -12.18 23.10
N ILE A 185 4.50 -11.47 22.21
CA ILE A 185 4.11 -10.14 21.77
C ILE A 185 2.78 -10.21 21.02
N THR A 186 2.66 -11.10 20.04
CA THR A 186 1.41 -11.26 19.27
C THR A 186 0.25 -11.67 20.17
N ARG A 187 0.49 -12.51 21.18
CA ARG A 187 -0.53 -12.89 22.17
C ARG A 187 -1.07 -11.69 22.96
N LEU A 188 -0.20 -10.76 23.39
CA LEU A 188 -0.65 -9.53 24.05
C LEU A 188 -1.55 -8.72 23.11
N LEU A 189 -1.13 -8.52 21.85
CA LEU A 189 -1.93 -7.79 20.85
C LEU A 189 -3.28 -8.47 20.61
N PHE A 190 -3.31 -9.79 20.46
CA PHE A 190 -4.54 -10.57 20.31
C PHE A 190 -5.48 -10.42 21.51
N LEU A 191 -4.94 -10.46 22.73
CA LEU A 191 -5.73 -10.22 23.93
C LEU A 191 -6.36 -8.82 23.95
N LEU A 192 -5.58 -7.78 23.63
CA LEU A 192 -6.04 -6.38 23.66
C LEU A 192 -7.04 -6.04 22.55
N THR A 193 -6.96 -6.74 21.42
CA THR A 193 -7.93 -6.61 20.32
C THR A 193 -9.22 -7.42 20.55
N SER A 194 -9.19 -8.43 21.41
CA SER A 194 -10.32 -9.32 21.69
C SER A 194 -11.45 -8.70 22.54
N ASP A 195 -12.56 -9.43 22.64
CA ASP A 195 -13.66 -9.12 23.56
C ASP A 195 -13.51 -9.76 24.95
N GLU A 196 -12.45 -10.53 25.22
CA GLU A 196 -12.25 -11.20 26.51
C GLU A 196 -12.15 -10.19 27.67
N LEU A 197 -11.63 -9.00 27.40
CA LEU A 197 -11.48 -7.91 28.37
C LEU A 197 -12.56 -6.82 28.25
N ALA A 198 -13.63 -7.05 27.47
CA ALA A 198 -14.66 -6.06 27.17
C ALA A 198 -15.40 -5.50 28.41
N SER A 199 -15.35 -6.21 29.55
CA SER A 199 -15.93 -5.73 30.82
C SER A 199 -15.13 -4.60 31.48
N ASN A 200 -13.97 -4.24 30.95
CA ASN A 200 -13.06 -3.23 31.49
C ASN A 200 -12.87 -2.07 30.50
N PRO A 201 -13.61 -0.95 30.63
CA PRO A 201 -13.52 0.16 29.69
C PRO A 201 -12.12 0.76 29.54
N GLU A 202 -11.33 0.79 30.62
CA GLU A 202 -9.96 1.33 30.62
C GLU A 202 -8.97 0.44 29.85
N ILE A 203 -9.23 -0.87 29.74
CA ILE A 203 -8.43 -1.75 28.90
C ILE A 203 -8.90 -1.61 27.45
N VAL A 204 -10.21 -1.54 27.23
CA VAL A 204 -10.81 -1.37 25.90
C VAL A 204 -10.33 -0.08 25.22
N SER A 205 -9.96 0.97 25.96
CA SER A 205 -9.39 2.18 25.36
C SER A 205 -8.04 1.96 24.66
N LEU A 206 -7.34 0.86 24.93
CA LEU A 206 -6.10 0.48 24.23
C LEU A 206 -6.36 -0.26 22.91
N ARG A 207 -7.62 -0.63 22.64
CA ARG A 207 -7.96 -1.50 21.51
C ARG A 207 -7.65 -0.85 20.17
N SER A 208 -7.99 0.43 19.98
CA SER A 208 -7.73 1.12 18.71
C SER A 208 -6.23 1.14 18.39
N ASP A 209 -5.38 1.47 19.37
CA ASP A 209 -3.92 1.45 19.17
C ASP A 209 -3.40 0.03 18.90
N ALA A 210 -3.93 -0.98 19.59
CA ALA A 210 -3.57 -2.38 19.36
C ALA A 210 -4.00 -2.87 17.96
N LEU A 211 -5.17 -2.46 17.48
CA LEU A 211 -5.64 -2.77 16.13
C LEU A 211 -4.79 -2.07 15.07
N ALA A 212 -4.41 -0.80 15.28
CA ALA A 212 -3.52 -0.08 14.38
C ALA A 212 -2.14 -0.76 14.28
N CYS A 213 -1.56 -1.16 15.42
CA CYS A 213 -0.33 -1.95 15.44
C CYS A 213 -0.50 -3.29 14.71
N LEU A 214 -1.61 -3.99 14.93
CA LEU A 214 -1.87 -5.28 14.27
C LEU A 214 -2.07 -5.12 12.76
N MET A 215 -2.69 -4.02 12.31
CA MET A 215 -2.90 -3.72 10.89
C MET A 215 -1.57 -3.64 10.16
N ILE A 216 -0.61 -2.86 10.69
CA ILE A 216 0.75 -2.75 10.13
C ILE A 216 1.46 -4.10 10.11
N LEU A 217 1.38 -4.87 11.20
CA LEU A 217 2.06 -6.17 11.28
C LEU A 217 1.49 -7.23 10.32
N CYS A 218 0.22 -7.10 9.93
CA CYS A 218 -0.45 -8.02 9.00
C CYS A 218 -0.29 -7.61 7.53
N GLU A 219 0.17 -6.39 7.23
CA GLU A 219 0.42 -5.94 5.86
C GLU A 219 1.48 -6.84 5.21
N ASP A 220 1.13 -7.47 4.08
CA ASP A 220 1.96 -8.44 3.35
C ASP A 220 2.59 -9.55 4.23
N ASN A 221 1.90 -9.98 5.29
CA ASN A 221 2.43 -10.93 6.26
C ASN A 221 1.55 -12.18 6.39
N GLU A 222 1.75 -13.15 5.49
CA GLU A 222 1.02 -14.43 5.47
C GLU A 222 1.12 -15.19 6.81
N GLN A 223 2.33 -15.28 7.38
CA GLN A 223 2.58 -16.04 8.61
C GLN A 223 1.81 -15.51 9.83
N LEU A 224 1.73 -14.19 9.99
CA LEU A 224 0.94 -13.61 11.07
C LEU A 224 -0.55 -13.70 10.75
N SER A 225 -0.93 -13.49 9.49
CA SER A 225 -2.31 -13.55 9.05
C SER A 225 -2.94 -14.92 9.31
N ASP A 226 -2.23 -15.98 8.94
CA ASP A 226 -2.58 -17.38 9.24
C ASP A 226 -2.78 -17.59 10.74
N LYS A 227 -1.89 -17.05 11.58
CA LYS A 227 -2.01 -17.17 13.04
C LYS A 227 -3.25 -16.47 13.57
N VAL A 228 -3.62 -15.30 13.02
CA VAL A 228 -4.83 -14.58 13.44
C VAL A 228 -6.08 -15.39 13.12
N VAL A 229 -6.14 -16.01 11.94
CA VAL A 229 -7.30 -16.80 11.48
C VAL A 229 -7.37 -18.16 12.17
N ALA A 230 -6.25 -18.91 12.24
CA ALA A 230 -6.21 -20.27 12.77
C ALA A 230 -6.24 -20.34 14.30
N SER A 231 -5.77 -19.29 14.99
CA SER A 231 -5.72 -19.30 16.45
C SER A 231 -7.11 -19.23 17.08
N LYS A 232 -7.38 -20.22 17.94
CA LYS A 232 -8.57 -20.20 18.82
C LYS A 232 -8.33 -19.36 20.09
N GLU A 233 -7.09 -18.94 20.33
CA GLU A 233 -6.74 -18.12 21.48
C GLU A 233 -7.29 -16.70 21.30
N HIS A 234 -7.97 -16.17 22.33
CA HIS A 234 -8.66 -14.86 22.34
C HIS A 234 -9.75 -14.65 21.26
N ARG A 235 -9.93 -15.58 20.31
CA ARG A 235 -10.89 -15.51 19.19
C ARG A 235 -10.77 -14.21 18.37
N THR A 236 -9.54 -13.73 18.17
CA THR A 236 -9.24 -12.45 17.53
C THR A 236 -9.97 -12.26 16.20
N TYR A 237 -9.88 -13.23 15.29
CA TYR A 237 -10.58 -13.16 13.99
C TYR A 237 -12.11 -12.99 14.14
N GLY A 238 -12.74 -13.74 15.04
CA GLY A 238 -14.16 -13.60 15.33
C GLY A 238 -14.54 -12.23 15.91
N THR A 239 -13.68 -11.65 16.74
CA THR A 239 -13.86 -10.28 17.25
C THR A 239 -13.70 -9.24 16.13
N LEU A 240 -12.71 -9.39 15.25
CA LEU A 240 -12.53 -8.50 14.08
C LEU A 240 -13.79 -8.51 13.19
N LEU A 241 -14.32 -9.68 12.86
CA LEU A 241 -15.58 -9.85 12.10
C LEU A 241 -16.82 -9.26 12.78
N SER A 242 -16.79 -9.11 14.10
CA SER A 242 -17.84 -8.44 14.88
C SER A 242 -17.66 -6.92 14.88
N LEU A 243 -16.43 -6.46 15.11
CA LEU A 243 -16.07 -5.03 15.16
C LEU A 243 -16.27 -4.34 13.82
N ARG A 244 -15.95 -5.00 12.70
CA ARG A 244 -16.13 -4.45 11.35
C ARG A 244 -17.54 -3.94 11.06
N LYS A 245 -18.56 -4.36 11.82
CA LYS A 245 -19.96 -3.92 11.64
C LYS A 245 -20.22 -2.53 12.26
N LYS A 246 -19.24 -1.95 12.95
CA LYS A 246 -19.37 -0.67 13.65
C LYS A 246 -18.64 0.42 12.86
N ALA A 247 -19.33 1.50 12.52
CA ALA A 247 -18.71 2.66 11.86
C ALA A 247 -18.05 3.61 12.88
N ASN A 248 -17.13 3.09 13.70
CA ASN A 248 -16.32 3.83 14.66
C ASN A 248 -14.83 3.44 14.52
N SER A 249 -13.94 4.06 15.29
CA SER A 249 -12.49 3.83 15.21
C SER A 249 -12.11 2.34 15.20
N ASP A 250 -12.59 1.58 16.19
CA ASP A 250 -12.32 0.14 16.31
C ASP A 250 -12.80 -0.63 15.08
N GLY A 251 -13.97 -0.29 14.52
CA GLY A 251 -14.50 -0.98 13.36
C GLY A 251 -13.76 -0.67 12.07
N ILE A 252 -13.31 0.58 11.87
CA ILE A 252 -12.50 0.95 10.70
C ILE A 252 -11.12 0.31 10.76
N LEU A 253 -10.48 0.31 11.93
CA LEU A 253 -9.21 -0.39 12.14
C LEU A 253 -9.37 -1.90 11.99
N ALA A 254 -10.48 -2.48 12.47
CA ALA A 254 -10.78 -3.89 12.25
C ALA A 254 -10.98 -4.21 10.76
N CYS A 255 -11.61 -3.32 9.98
CA CYS A 255 -11.66 -3.46 8.53
C CYS A 255 -10.25 -3.44 7.92
N GLY A 256 -9.36 -2.53 8.34
CA GLY A 256 -7.98 -2.49 7.86
C GLY A 256 -7.22 -3.78 8.14
N VAL A 257 -7.30 -4.31 9.37
CA VAL A 257 -6.70 -5.61 9.70
C VAL A 257 -7.29 -6.71 8.81
N LEU A 258 -8.61 -6.79 8.68
CA LEU A 258 -9.27 -7.84 7.88
C LEU A 258 -8.88 -7.77 6.40
N HIS A 259 -8.79 -6.57 5.82
CA HIS A 259 -8.35 -6.38 4.44
C HIS A 259 -6.93 -6.91 4.23
N ASN A 260 -6.01 -6.60 5.16
CA ASN A 260 -4.64 -7.13 5.12
C ASN A 260 -4.63 -8.67 5.25
N LEU A 261 -5.48 -9.24 6.10
CA LEU A 261 -5.63 -10.71 6.19
C LEU A 261 -6.15 -11.32 4.88
N PHE A 262 -7.15 -10.72 4.26
CA PHE A 262 -7.73 -11.23 3.01
C PHE A 262 -6.74 -11.16 1.85
N THR A 263 -5.98 -10.07 1.79
CA THR A 263 -4.94 -9.88 0.77
C THR A 263 -3.76 -10.84 0.99
N ALA A 264 -3.28 -10.98 2.22
CA ALA A 264 -2.14 -11.85 2.53
C ALA A 264 -2.45 -13.35 2.43
N LEU A 265 -3.74 -13.74 2.48
CA LEU A 265 -4.22 -15.13 2.43
C LEU A 265 -5.05 -15.41 1.18
N GLU A 266 -4.82 -14.64 0.12
CA GLU A 266 -5.54 -14.76 -1.15
C GLU A 266 -5.53 -16.20 -1.68
N GLY A 267 -6.69 -16.69 -2.15
CA GLY A 267 -6.89 -18.07 -2.58
C GLY A 267 -7.33 -19.04 -1.46
N GLN A 268 -7.50 -18.56 -0.22
CA GLN A 268 -8.05 -19.33 0.90
C GLN A 268 -9.50 -18.93 1.28
N ASP A 269 -10.29 -18.45 0.31
CA ASP A 269 -11.61 -17.84 0.55
C ASP A 269 -12.59 -18.74 1.31
N LEU A 270 -12.59 -20.04 1.01
CA LEU A 270 -13.39 -21.06 1.71
C LEU A 270 -12.99 -21.21 3.19
N ALA A 271 -11.71 -20.99 3.53
CA ALA A 271 -11.21 -21.07 4.90
C ALA A 271 -11.50 -19.79 5.68
N LEU A 272 -11.50 -18.64 5.01
CA LEU A 272 -11.79 -17.33 5.59
C LEU A 272 -13.29 -17.11 5.81
N GLY A 273 -14.13 -17.64 4.90
CA GLY A 273 -15.59 -17.49 4.92
C GLY A 273 -16.06 -16.03 4.81
N ALA A 274 -15.19 -15.14 4.33
CA ALA A 274 -15.38 -13.70 4.24
C ALA A 274 -14.38 -13.09 3.25
N ASP A 275 -14.79 -12.01 2.59
CA ASP A 275 -13.99 -11.21 1.67
C ASP A 275 -14.16 -9.70 1.96
N ASP A 276 -13.51 -8.87 1.15
CA ASP A 276 -13.57 -7.41 1.23
C ASP A 276 -14.99 -6.84 1.00
N SER A 277 -15.89 -7.59 0.35
CA SER A 277 -17.28 -7.16 0.09
C SER A 277 -18.02 -6.81 1.38
N LEU A 278 -17.62 -7.44 2.49
CA LEU A 278 -18.22 -7.27 3.80
C LEU A 278 -17.67 -6.08 4.59
N LEU A 279 -16.54 -5.51 4.16
CA LEU A 279 -15.88 -4.37 4.81
C LEU A 279 -16.40 -3.05 4.24
N ILE A 280 -16.63 -3.02 2.92
CA ILE A 280 -17.02 -1.82 2.17
C ILE A 280 -18.21 -1.07 2.79
N PRO A 281 -19.32 -1.71 3.24
CA PRO A 281 -20.45 -0.97 3.80
C PRO A 281 -20.08 -0.10 5.01
N THR A 282 -19.19 -0.59 5.87
CA THR A 282 -18.76 0.15 7.06
C THR A 282 -17.80 1.27 6.70
N LEU A 283 -16.88 1.02 5.75
CA LEU A 283 -15.96 2.04 5.24
C LEU A 283 -16.72 3.19 4.57
N SER A 284 -17.68 2.85 3.70
CA SER A 284 -18.59 3.82 3.06
C SER A 284 -19.42 4.60 4.08
N GLN A 285 -19.90 3.94 5.14
CA GLN A 285 -20.66 4.61 6.20
C GLN A 285 -19.80 5.60 7.00
N ALA A 286 -18.50 5.34 7.20
CA ALA A 286 -17.61 6.29 7.86
C ALA A 286 -17.39 7.55 7.02
N ILE A 287 -17.05 7.39 5.73
CA ILE A 287 -16.82 8.55 4.83
C ILE A 287 -18.09 9.36 4.57
N LYS A 288 -19.27 8.73 4.62
CA LYS A 288 -20.58 9.39 4.50
C LYS A 288 -20.84 10.43 5.59
N THR A 289 -20.25 10.25 6.77
CA THR A 289 -20.44 11.18 7.90
C THR A 289 -19.68 12.50 7.77
N TYR A 290 -18.77 12.61 6.79
CA TYR A 290 -17.99 13.82 6.60
C TYR A 290 -18.84 14.97 6.03
N GLU A 291 -18.77 16.12 6.71
CA GLU A 291 -19.36 17.38 6.28
C GLU A 291 -18.28 18.47 6.12
N PRO A 292 -18.36 19.34 5.09
CA PRO A 292 -17.40 20.44 4.91
C PRO A 292 -17.33 21.37 6.12
N GLY A 293 -16.11 21.74 6.54
CA GLY A 293 -15.87 22.56 7.74
C GLY A 293 -15.91 21.77 9.06
N GLN A 294 -15.96 20.44 8.99
CA GLN A 294 -15.82 19.58 10.18
C GLN A 294 -14.46 19.82 10.85
N THR A 295 -14.51 20.14 12.14
CA THR A 295 -13.33 20.31 13.00
C THR A 295 -13.43 19.37 14.19
N SER A 296 -12.29 18.91 14.68
CA SER A 296 -12.20 18.02 15.83
C SER A 296 -10.94 18.33 16.64
N ASP A 297 -11.11 18.53 17.95
CA ASP A 297 -10.00 18.66 18.90
C ASP A 297 -9.51 17.28 19.40
N ALA A 298 -10.14 16.19 18.94
CA ALA A 298 -9.75 14.84 19.32
C ALA A 298 -8.40 14.46 18.66
N VAL A 299 -7.60 13.68 19.36
CA VAL A 299 -6.26 13.25 18.93
C VAL A 299 -6.28 11.75 18.63
N GLY A 300 -5.45 11.33 17.66
CA GLY A 300 -5.33 9.93 17.25
C GLY A 300 -6.66 9.37 16.74
N TRP A 301 -6.95 8.11 17.06
CA TRP A 301 -8.14 7.40 16.57
C TRP A 301 -9.47 7.92 17.12
N ALA A 302 -9.47 8.82 18.09
CA ALA A 302 -10.68 9.53 18.51
C ALA A 302 -11.09 10.63 17.51
N ASN A 303 -10.19 11.04 16.61
CA ASN A 303 -10.48 12.00 15.55
C ASN A 303 -11.25 11.32 14.40
N PRO A 304 -12.49 11.76 14.10
CA PRO A 304 -13.24 11.19 12.99
C PRO A 304 -12.56 11.37 11.64
N VAL A 305 -11.77 12.43 11.45
CA VAL A 305 -11.07 12.71 10.19
C VAL A 305 -10.01 11.64 9.91
N GLU A 306 -9.27 11.21 10.95
CA GLU A 306 -8.28 10.13 10.81
C GLU A 306 -8.96 8.80 10.45
N CYS A 307 -10.14 8.53 11.02
CA CYS A 307 -10.94 7.35 10.66
C CYS A 307 -11.46 7.43 9.21
N GLN A 308 -11.89 8.60 8.76
CA GLN A 308 -12.37 8.83 7.40
C GLN A 308 -11.24 8.68 6.38
N GLN A 309 -10.06 9.22 6.69
CA GLN A 309 -8.87 9.07 5.86
C GLN A 309 -8.47 7.59 5.74
N LEU A 310 -8.34 6.88 6.87
CA LEU A 310 -8.03 5.45 6.86
C LEU A 310 -9.08 4.65 6.07
N ALA A 311 -10.36 4.98 6.18
CA ALA A 311 -11.40 4.31 5.41
C ALA A 311 -11.24 4.52 3.89
N LEU A 312 -10.79 5.70 3.45
CA LEU A 312 -10.49 5.97 2.04
C LEU A 312 -9.23 5.22 1.57
N GLU A 313 -8.21 5.14 2.41
CA GLU A 313 -6.98 4.37 2.14
C GLU A 313 -7.28 2.88 1.98
N ILE A 314 -8.08 2.29 2.88
CA ILE A 314 -8.52 0.89 2.78
C ILE A 314 -9.35 0.69 1.49
N LEU A 315 -10.29 1.58 1.16
CA LEU A 315 -11.06 1.48 -0.09
C LEU A 315 -10.16 1.58 -1.33
N ALA A 316 -9.10 2.40 -1.28
CA ALA A 316 -8.12 2.49 -2.36
C ALA A 316 -7.32 1.20 -2.53
N SER A 317 -6.94 0.56 -1.41
CA SER A 317 -6.23 -0.73 -1.39
C SER A 317 -7.12 -1.88 -1.89
N ILE A 318 -8.36 -1.97 -1.43
CA ILE A 318 -9.38 -2.90 -1.98
C ILE A 318 -9.52 -2.68 -3.50
N GLY A 319 -9.49 -1.42 -3.95
CA GLY A 319 -9.53 -1.09 -5.37
C GLY A 319 -8.38 -1.71 -6.17
N THR A 320 -7.18 -1.86 -5.59
CA THR A 320 -6.02 -2.46 -6.27
C THR A 320 -6.04 -3.98 -6.29
N THR A 321 -6.70 -4.64 -5.33
CA THR A 321 -6.78 -6.11 -5.24
C THR A 321 -7.95 -6.72 -6.03
N LEU A 322 -8.73 -5.90 -6.75
CA LEU A 322 -9.85 -6.40 -7.57
C LEU A 322 -9.43 -7.34 -8.71
N ASN A 323 -8.19 -7.25 -9.19
CA ASN A 323 -7.73 -8.05 -10.32
C ASN A 323 -6.99 -9.32 -9.89
N THR A 324 -6.54 -9.42 -8.64
CA THR A 324 -5.86 -10.60 -8.12
C THR A 324 -6.85 -11.75 -7.85
N SER A 325 -8.11 -11.41 -7.54
CA SER A 325 -9.23 -12.34 -7.39
C SER A 325 -9.79 -12.90 -8.72
N GLY A 326 -9.40 -12.37 -9.87
CA GLY A 326 -9.89 -12.79 -11.20
C GLY A 326 -8.95 -13.73 -11.98
N ASP A 327 -7.68 -13.85 -11.57
CA ASP A 327 -6.67 -14.63 -12.31
C ASP A 327 -6.59 -16.12 -11.89
N ALA A 328 -7.42 -16.55 -10.95
CA ALA A 328 -7.37 -17.90 -10.37
C ALA A 328 -7.90 -19.03 -11.28
N ASP A 329 -8.58 -18.72 -12.40
CA ASP A 329 -9.17 -19.73 -13.30
C ASP A 329 -8.52 -19.81 -14.69
N GLY A 330 -7.32 -19.26 -14.86
CA GLY A 330 -6.50 -19.53 -16.04
C GLY A 330 -5.87 -20.93 -15.96
N PRO A 331 -5.95 -21.79 -16.99
CA PRO A 331 -5.27 -23.08 -16.96
C PRO A 331 -3.77 -22.88 -16.73
N PRO A 332 -3.13 -23.67 -15.84
CA PRO A 332 -1.73 -23.48 -15.50
C PRO A 332 -0.89 -23.56 -16.78
N LYS A 333 -0.14 -22.48 -17.05
CA LYS A 333 0.83 -22.48 -18.16
C LYS A 333 1.77 -23.66 -17.94
N PRO A 334 1.93 -24.57 -18.91
CA PRO A 334 2.83 -25.70 -18.75
C PRO A 334 4.23 -25.16 -18.49
N GLU A 335 4.81 -25.57 -17.36
CA GLU A 335 6.20 -25.31 -17.03
C GLU A 335 7.05 -25.73 -18.23
N LYS A 336 7.72 -24.75 -18.85
CA LYS A 336 8.79 -25.04 -19.80
C LYS A 336 9.88 -25.76 -19.02
N LYS A 337 9.91 -27.09 -19.14
CA LYS A 337 11.07 -27.89 -18.74
C LYS A 337 12.31 -27.25 -19.38
N GLU A 338 13.19 -26.75 -18.52
CA GLU A 338 14.50 -26.26 -18.89
C GLU A 338 15.21 -27.34 -19.70
N ALA A 339 15.59 -26.98 -20.93
CA ALA A 339 16.47 -27.81 -21.74
C ALA A 339 17.81 -27.90 -21.00
N LYS A 340 18.11 -29.07 -20.44
CA LYS A 340 19.47 -29.38 -19.99
C LYS A 340 20.40 -29.37 -21.19
N ASP A 341 21.49 -28.63 -21.04
CA ASP A 341 22.65 -28.65 -21.91
C ASP A 341 23.17 -30.08 -22.08
N ASP A 342 23.08 -30.62 -23.30
CA ASP A 342 23.84 -31.80 -23.71
C ASP A 342 25.23 -31.34 -24.16
N GLU A 343 26.19 -31.37 -23.23
CA GLU A 343 27.61 -31.48 -23.55
C GLU A 343 28.02 -32.95 -23.74
N GLU A 344 28.97 -33.14 -24.64
CA GLU A 344 29.80 -34.34 -24.88
C GLU A 344 29.27 -35.45 -25.81
N MET A 345 29.57 -35.24 -27.09
CA MET A 345 29.84 -36.30 -28.08
C MET A 345 31.11 -37.07 -27.69
N GLY A 346 30.98 -38.38 -27.42
CA GLY A 346 32.10 -39.29 -27.24
C GLY A 346 31.73 -40.73 -27.62
N ASP A 347 32.35 -41.24 -28.68
CA ASP A 347 32.27 -42.60 -29.24
C ASP A 347 32.41 -43.73 -28.20
N ALA A 348 31.63 -44.82 -28.37
CA ALA A 348 32.17 -46.16 -28.66
C ALA A 348 31.10 -47.28 -28.63
N ASP A 349 31.02 -48.01 -29.75
CA ASP A 349 30.86 -49.46 -29.93
C ASP A 349 29.89 -50.31 -29.08
N GLY A 350 28.98 -51.02 -29.76
CA GLY A 350 28.44 -52.30 -29.27
C GLY A 350 27.17 -52.77 -29.97
N VAL A 351 27.29 -53.70 -30.93
CA VAL A 351 26.18 -54.46 -31.53
C VAL A 351 25.97 -55.76 -30.73
N SER A 352 24.73 -56.06 -30.30
CA SER A 352 24.16 -57.42 -30.09
C SER A 352 22.71 -57.25 -29.59
N ASP A 353 21.65 -57.58 -30.34
CA ASP A 353 21.03 -58.90 -30.59
C ASP A 353 20.15 -59.41 -29.43
N GLY A 354 18.87 -59.70 -29.73
CA GLY A 354 18.09 -60.80 -29.12
C GLY A 354 17.03 -60.50 -28.05
N GLU A 355 15.76 -60.66 -28.48
CA GLU A 355 14.65 -61.40 -27.80
C GLU A 355 14.03 -60.82 -26.49
N GLU A 356 12.76 -60.41 -26.54
CA GLU A 356 11.55 -61.08 -25.96
C GLU A 356 11.46 -60.97 -24.42
N MET A 357 10.35 -60.73 -23.73
CA MET A 357 8.92 -60.52 -23.95
C MET A 357 8.36 -60.08 -22.57
N ALA A 358 7.39 -59.17 -22.50
CA ALA A 358 6.31 -59.20 -21.48
C ALA A 358 5.34 -58.05 -21.74
N ASP A 359 4.18 -58.40 -22.29
CA ASP A 359 2.93 -57.67 -22.05
C ASP A 359 2.73 -57.54 -20.53
N ASP A 360 2.62 -56.31 -20.03
CA ASP A 360 1.73 -56.03 -18.92
C ASP A 360 0.64 -55.10 -19.49
N ASP A 361 -0.54 -55.69 -19.64
CA ASP A 361 -1.82 -55.00 -19.78
C ASP A 361 -2.01 -54.12 -18.53
N ASP A 362 -1.71 -52.83 -18.65
CA ASP A 362 -2.33 -51.83 -17.76
C ASP A 362 -3.72 -51.54 -18.33
N GLU A 363 -4.68 -52.42 -17.99
CA GLU A 363 -6.10 -52.13 -18.10
C GLU A 363 -6.37 -50.83 -17.30
N MET A 364 -6.64 -49.72 -18.00
CA MET A 364 -7.08 -48.48 -17.36
C MET A 364 -8.29 -48.78 -16.48
N ASP A 365 -8.16 -48.55 -15.18
CA ASP A 365 -9.25 -48.73 -14.23
C ASP A 365 -10.43 -47.82 -14.62
N GLU A 366 -11.67 -48.31 -14.43
CA GLU A 366 -12.90 -47.54 -14.71
C GLU A 366 -12.89 -46.16 -14.02
N ASP A 367 -12.19 -46.04 -12.89
CA ASP A 367 -12.02 -44.80 -12.13
C ASP A 367 -11.05 -43.79 -12.83
N GLU A 368 -10.05 -44.27 -13.58
CA GLU A 368 -9.17 -43.41 -14.40
C GLU A 368 -9.85 -42.98 -15.69
N LEU A 369 -10.65 -43.86 -16.29
CA LEU A 369 -11.51 -43.50 -17.41
C LEU A 369 -12.63 -42.54 -17.00
N GLU A 370 -13.17 -42.66 -15.77
CA GLU A 370 -14.13 -41.71 -15.22
C GLU A 370 -13.47 -40.36 -14.90
N ALA A 371 -12.25 -40.34 -14.35
CA ALA A 371 -11.49 -39.10 -14.13
C ALA A 371 -11.09 -38.38 -15.43
N ASP A 372 -10.69 -39.12 -16.47
CA ASP A 372 -10.36 -38.54 -17.78
C ASP A 372 -11.63 -38.14 -18.55
N MET A 373 -12.74 -38.86 -18.36
CA MET A 373 -14.05 -38.46 -18.86
C MET A 373 -14.57 -37.23 -18.11
N GLU A 374 -14.33 -37.07 -16.80
CA GLU A 374 -14.69 -35.89 -16.01
C GLU A 374 -13.85 -34.65 -16.39
N MET A 375 -12.57 -34.84 -16.76
CA MET A 375 -11.73 -33.78 -17.35
C MET A 375 -12.16 -33.36 -18.77
N VAL A 376 -12.80 -34.25 -19.53
CA VAL A 376 -13.31 -33.98 -20.89
C VAL A 376 -14.76 -33.49 -20.88
N THR A 377 -15.58 -33.91 -19.90
CA THR A 377 -16.99 -33.49 -19.73
C THR A 377 -17.16 -32.31 -18.78
N GLY A 378 -16.07 -31.73 -18.24
CA GLY A 378 -16.08 -30.39 -17.65
C GLY A 378 -16.56 -29.29 -18.62
N ALA A 379 -16.72 -29.64 -19.91
CA ALA A 379 -17.39 -28.85 -20.94
C ALA A 379 -18.94 -28.75 -20.80
N ASP A 380 -19.54 -29.41 -19.81
CA ASP A 380 -20.98 -29.32 -19.48
C ASP A 380 -21.24 -28.88 -18.03
N ARG A 381 -20.35 -28.07 -17.42
CA ARG A 381 -20.89 -27.05 -16.51
C ARG A 381 -21.65 -26.10 -17.41
N GLU A 382 -22.98 -26.08 -17.29
CA GLU A 382 -23.83 -25.08 -17.93
C GLU A 382 -23.07 -23.75 -17.92
N GLU A 383 -22.83 -23.18 -19.10
CA GLU A 383 -22.20 -21.87 -19.27
C GLU A 383 -22.91 -20.88 -18.34
N GLU A 384 -22.40 -20.72 -17.11
CA GLU A 384 -22.92 -19.76 -16.15
C GLU A 384 -22.54 -18.40 -16.72
N ASP A 385 -23.54 -17.78 -17.34
CA ASP A 385 -23.55 -16.43 -17.88
C ASP A 385 -22.94 -15.50 -16.79
N GLY A 386 -21.65 -15.17 -16.92
CA GLY A 386 -20.84 -14.60 -15.84
C GLY A 386 -21.51 -13.38 -15.23
N ASN A 387 -22.06 -13.54 -14.02
CA ASN A 387 -22.88 -12.52 -13.40
C ASN A 387 -21.99 -11.60 -12.56
N ILE A 388 -22.35 -10.32 -12.39
CA ILE A 388 -21.65 -9.47 -11.40
C ILE A 388 -21.76 -10.04 -9.97
N ASP A 389 -22.71 -10.94 -9.73
CA ASP A 389 -22.81 -11.70 -8.49
C ASP A 389 -21.58 -12.58 -8.21
N ASP A 390 -20.79 -12.91 -9.24
CA ASP A 390 -19.53 -13.65 -9.13
C ASP A 390 -18.35 -12.73 -8.73
N LEU A 391 -18.54 -11.40 -8.78
CA LEU A 391 -17.61 -10.39 -8.29
C LEU A 391 -18.24 -9.53 -7.17
N PRO A 392 -18.50 -10.12 -5.99
CA PRO A 392 -19.20 -9.45 -4.90
C PRO A 392 -18.50 -8.17 -4.42
N VAL A 393 -17.16 -8.14 -4.42
CA VAL A 393 -16.38 -6.96 -4.03
C VAL A 393 -16.65 -5.79 -4.98
N LEU A 394 -16.53 -6.01 -6.29
CA LEU A 394 -16.78 -4.97 -7.30
C LEU A 394 -18.23 -4.49 -7.25
N LYS A 395 -19.19 -5.41 -7.08
CA LYS A 395 -20.61 -5.08 -6.93
C LYS A 395 -20.84 -4.11 -5.78
N VAL A 396 -20.33 -4.43 -4.59
CA VAL A 396 -20.53 -3.61 -3.39
C VAL A 396 -19.77 -2.27 -3.50
N LEU A 397 -18.60 -2.24 -4.14
CA LEU A 397 -17.90 -0.99 -4.45
C LEU A 397 -18.78 -0.07 -5.30
N ILE A 398 -19.36 -0.60 -6.39
CA ILE A 398 -20.22 0.16 -7.30
C ILE A 398 -21.46 0.69 -6.57
N ASP A 399 -22.16 -0.18 -5.85
CA ASP A 399 -23.45 0.14 -5.25
C ASP A 399 -23.33 1.03 -4.00
N THR A 400 -22.23 0.90 -3.24
CA THR A 400 -22.12 1.49 -1.89
C THR A 400 -20.98 2.48 -1.75
N ALA A 401 -19.79 2.21 -2.29
CA ALA A 401 -18.61 3.07 -2.10
C ALA A 401 -18.55 4.23 -3.11
N LEU A 402 -18.73 3.94 -4.40
CA LEU A 402 -18.61 4.93 -5.47
C LEU A 402 -19.49 6.17 -5.27
N PRO A 403 -20.77 6.08 -4.83
CA PRO A 403 -21.59 7.27 -4.61
C PRO A 403 -20.98 8.23 -3.58
N GLU A 404 -20.42 7.71 -2.49
CA GLU A 404 -19.82 8.52 -1.43
C GLU A 404 -18.42 9.03 -1.83
N LEU A 405 -17.64 8.22 -2.55
CA LEU A 405 -16.34 8.64 -3.12
C LEU A 405 -16.52 9.77 -4.14
N ILE A 406 -17.50 9.67 -5.03
CA ILE A 406 -17.85 10.73 -5.98
C ILE A 406 -18.26 12.00 -5.21
N ARG A 407 -19.13 11.87 -4.20
CA ARG A 407 -19.55 13.02 -3.38
C ARG A 407 -18.36 13.76 -2.78
N LEU A 408 -17.38 13.04 -2.22
CA LEU A 408 -16.18 13.63 -1.63
C LEU A 408 -15.24 14.22 -2.68
N ALA A 409 -15.00 13.51 -3.77
CA ALA A 409 -14.14 13.97 -4.87
C ALA A 409 -14.68 15.25 -5.54
N SER A 410 -16.01 15.41 -5.59
CA SER A 410 -16.68 16.59 -6.16
C SER A 410 -16.76 17.79 -5.21
N LEU A 411 -16.26 17.70 -3.98
CA LEU A 411 -16.25 18.85 -3.06
C LEU A 411 -15.30 19.95 -3.57
N SER A 412 -15.68 21.20 -3.33
CA SER A 412 -14.75 22.33 -3.45
C SER A 412 -14.03 22.49 -2.12
N PRO A 413 -12.74 22.12 -2.00
CA PRO A 413 -12.05 22.15 -0.72
C PRO A 413 -11.93 23.59 -0.21
N SER A 414 -12.41 23.83 1.02
CA SER A 414 -12.33 25.12 1.71
C SER A 414 -11.17 25.20 2.72
N ASP A 415 -10.62 24.05 3.08
CA ASP A 415 -9.56 23.87 4.08
C ASP A 415 -8.69 22.66 3.74
N ASP A 416 -7.57 22.52 4.44
CA ASP A 416 -6.57 21.46 4.21
C ASP A 416 -7.13 20.06 4.47
N THR A 417 -8.10 19.92 5.40
CA THR A 417 -8.75 18.64 5.68
C THR A 417 -9.61 18.19 4.50
N ALA A 418 -10.42 19.09 3.95
CA ALA A 418 -11.23 18.83 2.77
C ALA A 418 -10.35 18.50 1.56
N LEU A 419 -9.23 19.21 1.38
CA LEU A 419 -8.27 18.93 0.31
C LEU A 419 -7.65 17.53 0.46
N ARG A 420 -7.23 17.17 1.67
CA ARG A 420 -6.67 15.84 1.99
C ARG A 420 -7.67 14.73 1.69
N LEU A 421 -8.90 14.83 2.21
CA LEU A 421 -9.94 13.82 1.98
C LEU A 421 -10.34 13.74 0.49
N GLN A 422 -10.39 14.86 -0.22
CA GLN A 422 -10.62 14.86 -1.67
C GLN A 422 -9.51 14.10 -2.40
N SER A 423 -8.25 14.31 -2.02
CA SER A 423 -7.11 13.60 -2.63
C SER A 423 -7.19 12.09 -2.40
N HIS A 424 -7.49 11.63 -1.18
CA HIS A 424 -7.68 10.21 -0.89
C HIS A 424 -8.89 9.61 -1.61
N ALA A 425 -10.00 10.35 -1.72
CA ALA A 425 -11.16 9.91 -2.50
C ALA A 425 -10.83 9.76 -3.98
N LEU A 426 -10.06 10.70 -4.57
CA LEU A 426 -9.59 10.60 -5.95
C LEU A 426 -8.64 9.41 -6.15
N ALA A 427 -7.74 9.13 -5.20
CA ALA A 427 -6.87 7.97 -5.24
C ALA A 427 -7.68 6.66 -5.23
N ALA A 428 -8.67 6.53 -4.34
CA ALA A 428 -9.55 5.36 -4.29
C ALA A 428 -10.35 5.17 -5.59
N LEU A 429 -10.94 6.25 -6.12
CA LEU A 429 -11.64 6.21 -7.41
C LEU A 429 -10.70 5.80 -8.55
N SER A 430 -9.47 6.32 -8.54
CA SER A 430 -8.47 6.01 -9.56
C SER A 430 -8.10 4.54 -9.52
N ASN A 431 -7.82 3.98 -8.34
CA ASN A 431 -7.45 2.57 -8.19
C ASN A 431 -8.56 1.65 -8.67
N ILE A 432 -9.80 1.89 -8.23
CA ILE A 432 -10.98 1.11 -8.67
C ILE A 432 -11.13 1.19 -10.20
N ALA A 433 -11.08 2.40 -10.76
CA ALA A 433 -11.23 2.58 -12.21
C ALA A 433 -10.10 1.92 -13.01
N TRP A 434 -8.86 1.97 -12.52
CA TRP A 434 -7.72 1.33 -13.17
C TRP A 434 -7.88 -0.18 -13.19
N SER A 435 -8.24 -0.78 -12.06
CA SER A 435 -8.45 -2.23 -11.98
C SER A 435 -9.53 -2.69 -12.96
N VAL A 436 -10.69 -2.02 -12.98
CA VAL A 436 -11.76 -2.31 -13.94
C VAL A 436 -11.32 -2.07 -15.39
N SER A 437 -10.44 -1.10 -15.65
CA SER A 437 -9.95 -0.81 -17.01
C SER A 437 -9.01 -1.87 -17.59
N LEU A 438 -8.52 -2.78 -16.74
CA LEU A 438 -7.67 -3.91 -17.14
C LEU A 438 -8.49 -5.14 -17.54
N ILE A 439 -9.77 -5.19 -17.19
CA ILE A 439 -10.69 -6.26 -17.63
C ILE A 439 -10.86 -6.23 -19.14
N ASP A 440 -10.73 -7.39 -19.79
CA ASP A 440 -10.97 -7.51 -21.22
C ASP A 440 -12.46 -7.59 -21.54
N PHE A 441 -13.07 -6.43 -21.76
CA PHE A 441 -14.47 -6.32 -22.19
C PHE A 441 -14.69 -6.70 -23.67
N SER A 442 -13.68 -7.18 -24.40
CA SER A 442 -13.92 -7.84 -25.68
C SER A 442 -14.39 -9.28 -25.51
N ASP A 443 -14.15 -9.88 -24.34
CA ASP A 443 -14.70 -11.17 -23.94
C ASP A 443 -16.19 -11.03 -23.55
N PRO A 444 -17.11 -11.75 -24.21
CA PRO A 444 -18.52 -11.76 -23.84
C PRO A 444 -18.81 -12.14 -22.38
N HIS A 445 -17.98 -12.95 -21.72
CA HIS A 445 -18.17 -13.34 -20.32
C HIS A 445 -18.13 -12.13 -19.36
N ASN A 446 -17.41 -11.07 -19.74
CA ASN A 446 -17.31 -9.86 -18.95
C ASN A 446 -18.43 -8.84 -19.23
N ALA A 447 -19.42 -9.19 -20.07
CA ALA A 447 -20.50 -8.26 -20.44
C ALA A 447 -21.36 -7.82 -19.25
N PRO A 448 -21.72 -8.68 -18.27
CA PRO A 448 -22.49 -8.25 -17.10
C PRO A 448 -21.71 -7.31 -16.17
N ILE A 449 -20.40 -7.57 -15.99
CA ILE A 449 -19.48 -6.66 -15.28
C ILE A 449 -19.48 -5.30 -15.94
N GLN A 450 -19.36 -5.28 -17.27
CA GLN A 450 -19.38 -4.06 -18.04
C GLN A 450 -20.71 -3.31 -17.92
N ALA A 451 -21.84 -4.02 -17.97
CA ALA A 451 -23.17 -3.43 -17.85
C ALA A 451 -23.38 -2.74 -16.50
N ALA A 452 -22.81 -3.30 -15.43
CA ALA A 452 -22.84 -2.71 -14.10
C ALA A 452 -21.87 -1.53 -13.95
N TRP A 453 -20.69 -1.59 -14.57
CA TRP A 453 -19.70 -0.51 -14.51
C TRP A 453 -20.09 0.72 -15.35
N ASP A 454 -20.75 0.52 -16.49
CA ASP A 454 -21.07 1.58 -17.45
C ASP A 454 -21.74 2.82 -16.81
N PRO A 455 -22.80 2.68 -15.98
CA PRO A 455 -23.40 3.80 -15.25
C PRO A 455 -22.43 4.49 -14.28
N ALA A 456 -21.60 3.72 -13.59
CA ALA A 456 -20.62 4.23 -12.63
C ALA A 456 -19.50 5.01 -13.33
N GLY A 457 -18.92 4.48 -14.41
CA GLY A 457 -17.94 5.17 -15.24
C GLY A 457 -18.47 6.49 -15.80
N ARG A 458 -19.75 6.53 -16.19
CA ARG A 458 -20.41 7.78 -16.63
C ARG A 458 -20.52 8.78 -15.50
N ALA A 459 -20.97 8.34 -14.33
CA ALA A 459 -21.09 9.19 -13.15
C ALA A 459 -19.73 9.78 -12.74
N LEU A 460 -18.66 8.98 -12.76
CA LEU A 460 -17.29 9.43 -12.52
C LEU A 460 -16.86 10.50 -13.51
N TRP A 461 -17.11 10.29 -14.80
CA TRP A 461 -16.76 11.27 -15.82
C TRP A 461 -17.52 12.60 -15.62
N THR A 462 -18.84 12.53 -15.49
CA THR A 462 -19.70 13.73 -15.43
C THR A 462 -19.66 14.45 -14.08
N GLY A 463 -19.44 13.72 -12.99
CA GLY A 463 -19.48 14.24 -11.62
C GLY A 463 -18.11 14.66 -11.09
N VAL A 464 -17.03 14.06 -11.57
CA VAL A 464 -15.66 14.29 -11.05
C VAL A 464 -14.74 14.82 -12.14
N VAL A 465 -14.50 14.04 -13.20
CA VAL A 465 -13.49 14.37 -14.22
C VAL A 465 -13.80 15.68 -14.94
N ALA A 466 -14.97 15.79 -15.58
CA ALA A 466 -15.33 16.96 -16.38
C ALA A 466 -15.45 18.25 -15.54
N PRO A 467 -16.05 18.23 -14.32
CA PRO A 467 -16.09 19.41 -13.45
C PRO A 467 -14.70 19.86 -12.97
N ILE A 468 -13.83 18.95 -12.50
CA ILE A 468 -12.49 19.32 -12.04
C ILE A 468 -11.67 19.90 -13.20
N LEU A 469 -11.71 19.28 -14.38
CA LEU A 469 -11.07 19.83 -15.59
C LEU A 469 -11.64 21.19 -16.01
N ALA A 470 -12.89 21.51 -15.66
CA ALA A 470 -13.49 22.81 -15.94
C ALA A 470 -13.00 23.94 -15.04
N THR A 471 -12.34 23.62 -13.93
CA THR A 471 -11.82 24.62 -13.00
C THR A 471 -10.53 25.28 -13.48
N ASP A 472 -9.89 24.74 -14.53
CA ASP A 472 -8.57 25.16 -15.01
C ASP A 472 -7.56 25.27 -13.84
N THR A 473 -7.54 24.27 -12.96
CA THR A 473 -6.70 24.26 -11.76
C THR A 473 -5.22 24.43 -12.09
N ALA A 474 -4.54 25.27 -11.29
CA ALA A 474 -3.08 25.41 -11.33
C ALA A 474 -2.35 24.34 -10.49
N ASP A 475 -3.09 23.53 -9.74
CA ASP A 475 -2.55 22.43 -8.95
C ASP A 475 -2.21 21.25 -9.86
N VAL A 476 -0.91 21.04 -10.09
CA VAL A 476 -0.38 19.95 -10.92
C VAL A 476 -0.64 18.58 -10.29
N GLY A 477 -0.67 18.47 -8.96
CA GLY A 477 -0.98 17.23 -8.26
C GLY A 477 -2.43 16.81 -8.51
N LEU A 478 -3.37 17.73 -8.29
CA LEU A 478 -4.79 17.51 -8.61
C LEU A 478 -4.99 17.19 -10.09
N ALA A 479 -4.32 17.93 -10.99
CA ALA A 479 -4.36 17.68 -12.43
C ALA A 479 -3.84 16.28 -12.80
N THR A 480 -2.80 15.80 -12.12
CA THR A 480 -2.23 14.45 -12.31
C THR A 480 -3.20 13.37 -11.87
N HIS A 481 -3.79 13.51 -10.67
CA HIS A 481 -4.78 12.56 -10.17
C HIS A 481 -6.03 12.48 -11.06
N VAL A 482 -6.62 13.63 -11.42
CA VAL A 482 -7.84 13.64 -12.26
C VAL A 482 -7.57 13.12 -13.67
N THR A 483 -6.38 13.38 -14.23
CA THR A 483 -6.00 12.87 -15.56
C THR A 483 -5.79 11.36 -15.51
N GLY A 484 -5.18 10.82 -14.44
CA GLY A 484 -5.07 9.39 -14.20
C GLY A 484 -6.43 8.70 -14.13
N LEU A 485 -7.35 9.23 -13.31
CA LEU A 485 -8.73 8.76 -13.23
C LEU A 485 -9.43 8.83 -14.59
N ALA A 486 -9.29 9.95 -15.30
CA ALA A 486 -9.91 10.13 -16.62
C ALA A 486 -9.41 9.10 -17.64
N TRP A 487 -8.12 8.78 -17.61
CA TRP A 487 -7.56 7.76 -18.49
C TRP A 487 -8.18 6.38 -18.21
N ALA A 488 -8.22 5.96 -16.95
CA ALA A 488 -8.82 4.69 -16.54
C ALA A 488 -10.31 4.60 -16.94
N VAL A 489 -11.08 5.65 -16.63
CA VAL A 489 -12.51 5.73 -16.99
C VAL A 489 -12.69 5.71 -18.50
N ALA A 490 -11.92 6.49 -19.27
CA ALA A 490 -12.01 6.50 -20.73
C ALA A 490 -11.69 5.13 -21.33
N ARG A 491 -10.66 4.45 -20.81
CA ARG A 491 -10.26 3.11 -21.23
C ARG A 491 -11.34 2.07 -20.93
N SER A 492 -12.01 2.16 -19.79
CA SER A 492 -13.11 1.23 -19.44
C SER A 492 -14.38 1.43 -20.29
N LEU A 493 -14.69 2.67 -20.70
CA LEU A 493 -15.90 2.99 -21.47
C LEU A 493 -15.76 2.82 -23.00
N ARG A 494 -14.52 2.81 -23.53
CA ARG A 494 -14.16 2.54 -24.94
C ARG A 494 -15.06 3.20 -26.01
N GLY A 495 -15.32 4.51 -25.89
CA GLY A 495 -15.97 5.29 -26.96
C GLY A 495 -17.43 4.93 -27.30
N ARG A 496 -18.07 4.01 -26.57
CA ARG A 496 -19.40 3.45 -26.86
C ARG A 496 -20.51 4.50 -27.13
N PRO A 497 -21.61 4.15 -27.84
CA PRO A 497 -22.57 5.09 -28.45
C PRO A 497 -23.23 6.12 -27.52
N SER A 498 -23.14 5.91 -26.21
CA SER A 498 -23.73 6.79 -25.20
C SER A 498 -22.69 7.50 -24.33
N THR A 499 -21.38 7.40 -24.59
CA THR A 499 -20.33 7.94 -23.71
C THR A 499 -20.50 9.42 -23.35
N PRO A 500 -20.15 9.84 -22.12
CA PRO A 500 -20.37 11.20 -21.63
C PRO A 500 -19.34 12.21 -22.17
N PHE A 501 -18.51 11.80 -23.12
CA PHE A 501 -17.40 12.58 -23.64
C PHE A 501 -17.91 13.73 -24.51
N ALA A 502 -17.48 14.96 -24.23
CA ALA A 502 -17.76 16.16 -24.99
C ALA A 502 -16.45 16.75 -25.56
N ASP A 503 -16.09 17.97 -25.17
CA ASP A 503 -14.92 18.70 -25.68
C ASP A 503 -13.69 18.63 -24.74
N GLU A 504 -13.70 17.72 -23.75
CA GLU A 504 -12.62 17.59 -22.75
C GLU A 504 -11.26 17.26 -23.39
N HIS A 505 -11.24 16.59 -24.54
CA HIS A 505 -10.01 16.35 -25.30
C HIS A 505 -9.19 17.63 -25.57
N ARG A 506 -9.86 18.78 -25.79
CA ARG A 506 -9.16 20.06 -25.98
C ARG A 506 -8.49 20.55 -24.70
N ARG A 507 -9.11 20.28 -23.55
CA ARG A 507 -8.56 20.64 -22.23
C ARG A 507 -7.35 19.79 -21.89
N PHE A 508 -7.38 18.49 -22.16
CA PHE A 508 -6.20 17.63 -22.00
C PHE A 508 -5.03 18.04 -22.91
N ILE A 509 -5.31 18.42 -24.17
CA ILE A 509 -4.29 18.98 -25.07
C ILE A 509 -3.70 20.28 -24.49
N ALA A 510 -4.55 21.19 -23.99
CA ALA A 510 -4.10 22.43 -23.37
C ALA A 510 -3.29 22.17 -22.09
N LEU A 511 -3.71 21.23 -21.26
CA LEU A 511 -3.02 20.82 -20.03
C LEU A 511 -1.64 20.24 -20.34
N TYR A 512 -1.53 19.35 -21.33
CA TYR A 512 -0.26 18.84 -21.82
C TYR A 512 0.68 19.98 -22.25
N GLN A 513 0.17 20.93 -23.02
CA GLN A 513 0.96 22.07 -23.51
C GLN A 513 1.41 23.00 -22.37
N ALA A 514 0.53 23.25 -21.40
CA ALA A 514 0.80 24.12 -20.26
C ALA A 514 1.83 23.53 -19.29
N THR A 515 1.91 22.21 -19.19
CA THR A 515 2.79 21.50 -18.23
C THR A 515 4.07 20.97 -18.88
N LYS A 516 4.24 21.13 -20.19
CA LYS A 516 5.40 20.67 -20.93
C LYS A 516 6.72 21.22 -20.36
N GLY A 517 7.60 20.32 -19.92
CA GLY A 517 8.91 20.67 -19.35
C GLY A 517 8.86 21.24 -17.94
N SER A 518 7.71 21.12 -17.25
CA SER A 518 7.59 21.43 -15.83
C SER A 518 8.11 20.26 -15.00
N PRO A 519 9.09 20.44 -14.11
CA PRO A 519 9.57 19.37 -13.23
C PRO A 519 8.48 18.80 -12.32
N ALA A 520 7.45 19.60 -11.99
CA ALA A 520 6.34 19.17 -11.15
C ALA A 520 5.36 18.21 -11.86
N ALA A 521 5.47 18.06 -13.19
CA ALA A 521 4.65 17.18 -14.00
C ALA A 521 5.38 15.89 -14.41
N GLU A 522 6.66 15.77 -14.04
CA GLU A 522 7.50 14.60 -14.27
C GLU A 522 7.50 13.71 -13.03
N ASP A 523 7.67 12.41 -13.24
CA ASP A 523 7.91 11.45 -12.17
C ASP A 523 9.36 10.96 -12.27
N PRO A 524 10.18 11.16 -11.22
CA PRO A 524 11.61 10.84 -11.27
C PRO A 524 11.90 9.34 -11.26
N GLU A 525 10.99 8.52 -10.74
CA GLU A 525 11.15 7.07 -10.59
C GLU A 525 10.61 6.34 -11.82
N ASP A 526 9.38 6.66 -12.25
CA ASP A 526 8.74 6.05 -13.42
C ASP A 526 8.30 7.11 -14.44
N PRO A 527 9.04 7.27 -15.56
CA PRO A 527 8.68 8.18 -16.65
C PRO A 527 7.27 8.00 -17.22
N PHE A 528 6.63 6.83 -17.05
CA PHE A 528 5.26 6.58 -17.51
C PHE A 528 4.17 7.10 -16.55
N GLN A 529 4.53 7.48 -15.31
CA GLN A 529 3.62 8.15 -14.37
C GLN A 529 3.54 9.66 -14.58
N ALA A 530 4.33 10.24 -15.50
CA ALA A 530 4.26 11.66 -15.80
C ALA A 530 2.86 12.09 -16.29
N LEU A 531 2.44 13.31 -15.93
CA LEU A 531 1.16 13.88 -16.35
C LEU A 531 1.04 13.95 -17.89
N SER A 532 2.17 14.19 -18.57
CA SER A 532 2.24 14.22 -20.04
C SER A 532 1.79 12.89 -20.66
N VAL A 533 2.27 11.77 -20.12
CA VAL A 533 1.91 10.42 -20.55
C VAL A 533 0.43 10.14 -20.27
N LYS A 534 -0.06 10.49 -19.07
CA LYS A 534 -1.48 10.31 -18.72
C LYS A 534 -2.40 11.11 -19.66
N CYS A 535 -2.01 12.33 -20.04
CA CYS A 535 -2.72 13.15 -21.04
C CYS A 535 -2.77 12.46 -22.41
N ILE A 536 -1.64 11.91 -22.88
CA ILE A 536 -1.60 11.19 -24.17
C ILE A 536 -2.49 9.95 -24.12
N GLY A 537 -2.42 9.19 -23.03
CA GLY A 537 -3.23 8.00 -22.79
C GLY A 537 -4.72 8.29 -22.87
N VAL A 538 -5.23 9.24 -22.07
CA VAL A 538 -6.67 9.59 -22.09
C VAL A 538 -7.11 10.11 -23.45
N LEU A 539 -6.29 10.92 -24.14
CA LEU A 539 -6.62 11.45 -25.46
C LEU A 539 -6.82 10.34 -26.49
N GLY A 540 -5.93 9.35 -26.52
CA GLY A 540 -6.06 8.20 -27.42
C GLY A 540 -7.35 7.41 -27.17
N GLN A 541 -7.70 7.17 -25.90
CA GLN A 541 -8.96 6.49 -25.55
C GLN A 541 -10.20 7.27 -25.99
N LEU A 542 -10.17 8.61 -25.89
CA LEU A 542 -11.27 9.47 -26.35
C LEU A 542 -11.43 9.52 -27.88
N ALA A 543 -10.41 9.07 -28.63
CA ALA A 543 -10.39 9.07 -30.09
C ALA A 543 -10.80 7.73 -30.73
N LEU A 544 -11.00 6.68 -29.94
CA LEU A 544 -11.46 5.36 -30.40
C LEU A 544 -12.85 5.41 -31.03
N ASP A 545 -13.17 4.44 -31.89
CA ASP A 545 -14.51 4.32 -32.48
C ASP A 545 -15.56 4.05 -31.40
N PRO A 546 -16.80 4.58 -31.49
CA PRO A 546 -17.36 5.53 -32.48
C PRO A 546 -17.19 7.03 -32.16
N ALA A 547 -15.99 7.51 -31.84
CA ALA A 547 -15.76 8.95 -31.60
C ALA A 547 -16.12 9.82 -32.83
N PRO A 548 -16.65 11.05 -32.61
CA PRO A 548 -16.89 11.99 -33.69
C PRO A 548 -15.62 12.27 -34.51
N LEU A 549 -15.75 12.32 -35.84
CA LEU A 549 -14.63 12.55 -36.76
C LEU A 549 -13.80 13.80 -36.40
N SER A 550 -14.43 14.87 -35.91
CA SER A 550 -13.73 16.07 -35.48
C SER A 550 -12.81 15.82 -34.29
N ARG A 551 -13.29 15.06 -33.28
CA ARG A 551 -12.50 14.71 -32.10
C ARG A 551 -11.35 13.80 -32.49
N ASN A 552 -11.61 12.76 -33.29
CA ASN A 552 -10.56 11.86 -33.76
C ASN A 552 -9.49 12.62 -34.55
N ARG A 553 -9.87 13.55 -35.44
CA ARG A 553 -8.93 14.39 -36.18
C ARG A 553 -8.09 15.29 -35.27
N ASP A 554 -8.72 15.98 -34.31
CA ASP A 554 -8.02 16.88 -33.38
C ASP A 554 -6.97 16.10 -32.56
N VAL A 555 -7.36 14.96 -31.99
CA VAL A 555 -6.46 14.07 -31.23
C VAL A 555 -5.38 13.44 -32.12
N GLY A 556 -5.74 12.87 -33.26
CA GLY A 556 -4.79 12.23 -34.17
C GLY A 556 -3.73 13.22 -34.67
N THR A 557 -4.14 14.45 -34.99
CA THR A 557 -3.21 15.52 -35.39
C THR A 557 -2.24 15.86 -34.26
N PHE A 558 -2.73 15.93 -33.01
CA PHE A 558 -1.90 16.15 -31.84
C PHE A 558 -0.86 15.02 -31.65
N LEU A 559 -1.28 13.75 -31.68
CA LEU A 559 -0.39 12.59 -31.53
C LEU A 559 0.70 12.56 -32.62
N ILE A 560 0.32 12.76 -33.89
CA ILE A 560 1.29 12.80 -34.99
C ILE A 560 2.26 13.99 -34.85
N THR A 561 1.79 15.13 -34.36
CA THR A 561 2.65 16.31 -34.09
C THR A 561 3.67 16.03 -33.00
N LEU A 562 3.27 15.34 -31.91
CA LEU A 562 4.20 14.91 -30.86
C LEU A 562 5.30 14.01 -31.41
N LEU A 563 4.92 13.02 -32.23
CA LEU A 563 5.87 12.09 -32.84
C LEU A 563 6.81 12.79 -33.82
N ALA A 564 6.30 13.73 -34.63
CA ALA A 564 7.11 14.53 -35.54
C ALA A 564 8.15 15.40 -34.81
N GLY A 565 7.85 15.80 -33.55
CA GLY A 565 8.69 16.57 -32.66
C GLY A 565 9.94 15.86 -32.13
N LEU A 566 10.10 14.56 -32.36
CA LEU A 566 11.33 13.83 -31.99
C LEU A 566 12.58 14.48 -32.61
N PRO A 567 13.68 14.67 -31.84
CA PRO A 567 13.94 14.11 -30.50
C PRO A 567 13.55 15.03 -29.31
N ALA A 568 12.85 16.14 -29.53
CA ALA A 568 12.48 17.07 -28.45
C ALA A 568 11.33 16.54 -27.56
N THR A 569 10.56 15.57 -28.06
CA THR A 569 9.52 14.87 -27.30
C THR A 569 10.18 13.81 -26.39
N PRO A 570 9.83 13.75 -25.09
CA PRO A 570 10.32 12.72 -24.18
C PRO A 570 10.06 11.31 -24.71
N PRO A 571 10.94 10.32 -24.43
CA PRO A 571 10.74 8.97 -24.93
C PRO A 571 9.46 8.30 -24.44
N ALA A 572 9.07 8.49 -23.17
CA ALA A 572 7.84 7.92 -22.62
C ALA A 572 6.58 8.44 -23.33
N ASP A 573 6.49 9.76 -23.53
CA ASP A 573 5.45 10.41 -24.33
C ASP A 573 5.38 9.84 -25.76
N ALA A 574 6.53 9.65 -26.41
CA ALA A 574 6.59 9.13 -27.77
C ALA A 574 6.14 7.66 -27.86
N VAL A 575 6.50 6.84 -26.87
CA VAL A 575 6.06 5.45 -26.77
C VAL A 575 4.55 5.38 -26.60
N GLU A 576 4.00 6.16 -25.67
CA GLU A 576 2.55 6.17 -25.44
C GLU A 576 1.79 6.70 -26.66
N ALA A 577 2.29 7.77 -27.31
CA ALA A 577 1.68 8.30 -28.52
C ALA A 577 1.69 7.29 -29.67
N LEU A 578 2.73 6.48 -29.81
CA LEU A 578 2.77 5.39 -30.79
C LEU A 578 1.70 4.33 -30.50
N ASN A 579 1.60 3.88 -29.25
CA ASN A 579 0.61 2.88 -28.85
C ASN A 579 -0.82 3.37 -29.11
N GLN A 580 -1.14 4.62 -28.71
CA GLN A 580 -2.46 5.20 -28.97
C GLN A 580 -2.75 5.33 -30.48
N VAL A 581 -1.76 5.66 -31.32
CA VAL A 581 -1.93 5.67 -32.78
C VAL A 581 -2.22 4.27 -33.34
N PHE A 582 -1.58 3.23 -32.81
CA PHE A 582 -1.82 1.86 -33.22
C PHE A 582 -3.24 1.43 -32.88
N ASP A 583 -3.70 1.72 -31.67
CA ASP A 583 -5.03 1.35 -31.18
C ASP A 583 -6.13 2.09 -31.94
N VAL A 584 -6.00 3.43 -32.07
CA VAL A 584 -7.00 4.25 -32.76
C VAL A 584 -7.11 3.86 -34.23
N TYR A 585 -6.00 3.68 -34.94
CA TYR A 585 -6.03 3.40 -36.36
C TYR A 585 -5.77 1.92 -36.66
N ALA A 586 -6.20 0.99 -35.82
CA ALA A 586 -5.98 -0.45 -36.03
C ALA A 586 -6.78 -1.03 -37.21
N ASP A 587 -8.03 -0.60 -37.38
CA ASP A 587 -9.00 -1.18 -38.33
C ASP A 587 -9.25 -0.26 -39.54
N GLU A 588 -9.36 -0.85 -40.72
CA GLU A 588 -9.74 -0.17 -41.97
C GLU A 588 -11.26 0.06 -42.08
N GLY A 589 -12.05 -0.65 -41.28
CA GLY A 589 -13.51 -0.53 -41.22
C GLY A 589 -13.99 0.72 -40.47
N TYR A 590 -13.13 1.37 -39.68
CA TYR A 590 -13.50 2.56 -38.91
C TYR A 590 -13.63 3.80 -39.80
N SER A 591 -14.64 4.64 -39.50
CA SER A 591 -14.97 5.82 -40.30
C SER A 591 -13.79 6.80 -40.46
N TYR A 592 -13.01 6.97 -39.40
CA TYR A 592 -11.86 7.88 -39.40
C TYR A 592 -10.60 7.31 -40.08
N ASP A 593 -10.52 6.02 -40.42
CA ASP A 593 -9.34 5.50 -41.14
C ASP A 593 -9.21 6.20 -42.50
N LYS A 594 -10.29 6.18 -43.28
CA LYS A 594 -10.33 6.88 -44.57
C LYS A 594 -10.35 8.39 -44.41
N ASP A 595 -11.22 8.91 -43.54
CA ASP A 595 -11.54 10.34 -43.47
C ASP A 595 -10.55 11.19 -42.66
N VAL A 596 -9.69 10.54 -41.87
CA VAL A 596 -8.63 11.20 -41.08
C VAL A 596 -7.27 10.60 -41.43
N PHE A 597 -7.01 9.32 -41.13
CA PHE A 597 -5.67 8.74 -41.27
C PHE A 597 -5.11 8.84 -42.69
N TRP A 598 -5.89 8.45 -43.70
CA TRP A 598 -5.48 8.53 -45.10
C TRP A 598 -5.61 9.94 -45.68
N LYS A 599 -6.72 10.63 -45.39
CA LYS A 599 -6.99 11.97 -45.92
C LYS A 599 -5.99 13.01 -45.44
N ASP A 600 -5.61 12.96 -44.16
CA ASP A 600 -4.68 13.88 -43.53
C ASP A 600 -3.23 13.36 -43.58
N ASN A 601 -3.01 12.25 -44.29
CA ASN A 601 -1.71 11.69 -44.66
C ASN A 601 -0.81 11.33 -43.46
N PHE A 602 -1.40 10.74 -42.42
CA PHE A 602 -0.67 10.31 -41.21
C PHE A 602 0.37 9.24 -41.51
N VAL A 603 0.10 8.35 -42.46
CA VAL A 603 1.06 7.31 -42.91
C VAL A 603 2.41 7.90 -43.33
N LYS A 604 2.42 9.04 -44.04
CA LYS A 604 3.66 9.70 -44.48
C LYS A 604 4.45 10.23 -43.29
N HIS A 605 3.77 10.85 -42.33
CA HIS A 605 4.42 11.37 -41.14
C HIS A 605 5.01 10.24 -40.28
N LEU A 606 4.29 9.12 -40.13
CA LEU A 606 4.79 7.94 -39.43
C LEU A 606 6.02 7.31 -40.11
N ASP A 607 6.07 7.32 -41.43
CA ASP A 607 7.26 6.90 -42.19
C ASP A 607 8.49 7.78 -41.89
N GLU A 608 8.29 9.10 -41.78
CA GLU A 608 9.34 10.06 -41.42
C GLU A 608 9.75 9.96 -39.94
N VAL A 609 8.83 9.50 -39.06
CA VAL A 609 9.06 9.27 -37.63
C VAL A 609 9.87 7.99 -37.38
N LEU A 610 9.67 6.92 -38.15
CA LEU A 610 10.34 5.63 -37.94
C LEU A 610 11.87 5.71 -37.73
N PRO A 611 12.65 6.42 -38.58
CA PRO A 611 14.09 6.55 -38.34
C PRO A 611 14.42 7.38 -37.09
N LYS A 612 13.60 8.38 -36.74
CA LYS A 612 13.76 9.18 -35.52
C LYS A 612 13.49 8.36 -34.26
N ALA A 613 12.42 7.56 -34.26
CA ALA A 613 12.08 6.65 -33.17
C ALA A 613 13.19 5.61 -32.94
N ARG A 614 13.75 5.03 -34.02
CA ARG A 614 14.92 4.14 -33.93
C ARG A 614 16.16 4.82 -33.32
N ALA A 615 16.35 6.11 -33.59
CA ALA A 615 17.45 6.87 -33.00
C ALA A 615 17.20 7.15 -31.51
N MET A 616 15.99 7.55 -31.14
CA MET A 616 15.55 7.78 -29.76
C MET A 616 15.74 6.53 -28.88
N VAL A 617 15.32 5.35 -29.35
CA VAL A 617 15.47 4.11 -28.58
C VAL A 617 16.93 3.84 -28.19
N LYS A 618 17.87 4.18 -29.08
CA LYS A 618 19.31 4.00 -28.83
C LYS A 618 19.87 4.96 -27.78
N THR A 619 19.21 6.08 -27.49
CA THR A 619 19.66 7.04 -26.48
C THR A 619 19.19 6.68 -25.07
N ILE A 620 18.26 5.74 -24.93
CA ILE A 620 17.75 5.29 -23.62
C ILE A 620 18.78 4.32 -23.01
N ASP A 621 19.25 4.67 -21.80
CA ASP A 621 20.16 3.82 -21.02
C ASP A 621 19.39 2.61 -20.47
N LYS A 622 19.75 1.41 -20.94
CA LYS A 622 19.13 0.14 -20.53
C LYS A 622 19.37 -0.19 -19.06
N ARG A 623 20.43 0.32 -18.43
CA ARG A 623 20.74 0.05 -17.01
C ARG A 623 19.95 0.95 -16.08
N ALA A 624 19.79 2.21 -16.46
CA ALA A 624 19.02 3.17 -15.67
C ALA A 624 17.51 3.02 -15.90
N HIS A 625 17.07 2.81 -17.15
CA HIS A 625 15.66 2.78 -17.54
C HIS A 625 15.36 1.54 -18.40
N GLY A 626 15.51 0.36 -17.80
CA GLY A 626 15.33 -0.93 -18.47
C GLY A 626 13.94 -1.14 -19.07
N GLU A 627 12.89 -0.79 -18.32
CA GLU A 627 11.50 -0.94 -18.76
C GLU A 627 11.16 0.03 -19.92
N LEU A 628 11.48 1.32 -19.78
CA LEU A 628 11.30 2.30 -20.84
C LEU A 628 12.01 1.86 -22.13
N ARG A 629 13.22 1.30 -22.00
CA ARG A 629 13.95 0.76 -23.15
C ARG A 629 13.19 -0.39 -23.82
N LEU A 630 12.70 -1.35 -23.04
CA LEU A 630 11.95 -2.50 -23.55
C LEU A 630 10.69 -2.06 -24.30
N ARG A 631 9.86 -1.20 -23.67
CA ARG A 631 8.63 -0.67 -24.27
C ARG A 631 8.91 0.14 -25.53
N ALA A 632 10.02 0.88 -25.57
CA ALA A 632 10.41 1.66 -26.75
C ALA A 632 10.91 0.77 -27.92
N ASP A 633 11.66 -0.29 -27.62
CA ASP A 633 12.06 -1.30 -28.62
C ASP A 633 10.80 -1.98 -29.22
N GLU A 634 9.81 -2.33 -28.39
CA GLU A 634 8.53 -2.89 -28.83
C GLU A 634 7.72 -1.90 -29.69
N ALA A 635 7.57 -0.65 -29.26
CA ALA A 635 6.82 0.36 -30.00
C ALA A 635 7.42 0.61 -31.40
N VAL A 636 8.75 0.58 -31.55
CA VAL A 636 9.41 0.72 -32.86
C VAL A 636 9.20 -0.52 -33.74
N LEU A 637 9.22 -1.71 -33.14
CA LEU A 637 8.90 -2.95 -33.86
C LEU A 637 7.45 -2.92 -34.38
N ASN A 638 6.51 -2.52 -33.52
CA ASN A 638 5.10 -2.39 -33.85
C ASN A 638 4.84 -1.28 -34.87
N LEU A 639 5.53 -0.14 -34.80
CA LEU A 639 5.46 0.92 -35.83
C LEU A 639 5.81 0.38 -37.22
N ASN A 640 6.89 -0.40 -37.33
CA ASN A 640 7.31 -0.98 -38.60
C ASN A 640 6.27 -1.97 -39.15
N ARG A 641 5.69 -2.81 -38.27
CA ARG A 641 4.62 -3.76 -38.62
C ARG A 641 3.34 -3.03 -39.03
N PHE A 642 2.94 -2.02 -38.28
CA PHE A 642 1.77 -1.20 -38.52
C PHE A 642 1.85 -0.48 -39.87
N LEU A 643 2.99 0.12 -40.21
CA LEU A 643 3.23 0.74 -41.52
C LEU A 643 3.15 -0.27 -42.67
N ALA A 644 3.68 -1.48 -42.49
CA ALA A 644 3.56 -2.54 -43.49
C ALA A 644 2.11 -2.98 -43.69
N TYR A 645 1.35 -3.15 -42.60
CA TYR A 645 -0.08 -3.44 -42.62
C TYR A 645 -0.88 -2.35 -43.34
N LYS A 646 -0.71 -1.08 -42.97
CA LYS A 646 -1.41 0.05 -43.62
C LYS A 646 -1.13 0.17 -45.11
N ARG A 647 0.11 -0.08 -45.54
CA ARG A 647 0.45 -0.08 -46.98
C ARG A 647 -0.26 -1.19 -47.75
N LYS A 648 -0.44 -2.37 -47.14
CA LYS A 648 -1.16 -3.50 -47.74
C LYS A 648 -2.66 -3.17 -47.92
N ASN A 649 -3.22 -2.46 -46.96
CA ASN A 649 -4.64 -2.11 -46.87
C ASN A 649 -4.94 -0.67 -47.31
N LYS A 650 -4.14 -0.13 -48.24
CA LYS A 650 -4.35 1.22 -48.76
C LYS A 650 -5.72 1.30 -49.46
N PRO A 651 -6.59 2.27 -49.12
CA PRO A 651 -7.87 2.45 -49.78
C PRO A 651 -7.68 2.57 -51.29
N LYS A 652 -8.46 1.79 -52.05
CA LYS A 652 -8.49 1.92 -53.51
C LYS A 652 -9.08 3.29 -53.86
N ALA A 653 -8.40 3.98 -54.76
CA ALA A 653 -8.70 5.34 -55.20
C ALA A 653 -10.10 5.46 -55.82
#